data_AF-A0AAV1N5A6-F1
#
_entry.id   AF-A0AAV1N5A6-F1
#
_cell.length_a   1.000
_cell.length_b   1.000
_cell.length_c   1.000
_cell.angle_alpha   90.00
_cell.angle_beta   90.00
_cell.angle_gamma   90.00
#
_symmetry.space_group_name_H-M   'P 1'
#
loop_
_entity.id
_entity.type
_entity.pdbx_description
1 polymer ?
#
loop_
_entity_poly.entity_id
_entity_poly.type
_entity_poly.pdbx_seq_one_letter_code
_entity_poly.pdbx_strand_id
1 'polypeptide(L)'
;MKTVKLIRSSEGKFELVSYYFEECCIVQSHVAKERFVPERFWTEVCEENLRTTKQPKELLKELGMKHVVSKHEIIYFAQQLEVEAKGNCPLEELKHKSSLVLKAALTMASNDKNKEERFLENIADIKFIFPVKIEDELCNYHQPFATETTAVKIRGSLMESDDRKHQELIWSSMAIIHLPVYKSGKLLKKMTNAGAFEQPPPQCITRNISNICESPCDTENLITTRANVFRSSYAYLQTNGFDIQQLKGLPVVLVERDTKLVNAHNTSLSLPYDLEFRPYLYKIPPKDVMFAEFFKKIGVTVEPTAEQYCNVLAAVYADSSAKPQLNPNQQITVKQAVKQLFEIIKTHGSRDLVDVNALYLPAVDGKLYPSHTLYYNDTAFETKRIEEALVNEFLLLQKLSECHLGTDIYEHHRLLQLLPPKFQPKMLSNFTEEKVVESHMQLCELGSSCEFRGWFDQHLSSEALRHGLVCLIREQSQGKITQEDAIEMCEKTFGSIQIVCCKSLETELWLDRQPLNDTAAEIDVYVKQGKTDCIFYLKHNEDMAPKVINEVNMILTKEINALLGNRIAAIHLPVLGQLLMCDNLQDAQKTLAKNGIHDSAETDGLRVNSHAPGTDIPKEWHDSLDMNILNNFEVGEYVGYMTNNKYIYTIIDEELPGHSGKYSRRYNILIGEDEPIEVSCLDLYQFKSEKKPEPDRGTCTSATASCMELELVSGAVPPSSQPSSTRSSPASFEEAKREIDKCLAEIWTLSEEERRKAIRRLYLRWHPDKNPDCPSLAAEAFKYLQNQIDELSKGKSKGKTAGSYSSYSGANSNFRNFYQQWNQEARYHRSGRERFFRGNRSYNFWTHNSDVPRPNREEAQRWCRQARCDLNAAYNDIGEGSTEWCLFKVHQVVEKSLKAVQYKRHGNPSSSSIAVIAEEVSHYNPQLRDLPQIVQSLKMLGVDPKRLNTPAVIHSPTFQMDSSKQKMRGKL
;
A
#
# COMPACT_ATOMS: atom_id res chain seq x y z
N MET A 1 110.82 -29.14 -31.61
CA MET A 1 110.11 -29.13 -32.91
C MET A 1 108.82 -28.30 -32.90
N LYS A 2 108.02 -28.22 -31.82
CA LYS A 2 106.73 -27.48 -31.79
C LYS A 2 106.77 -25.99 -32.15
N THR A 3 107.91 -25.33 -31.94
CA THR A 3 108.14 -23.91 -32.25
C THR A 3 108.82 -23.68 -33.60
N VAL A 4 109.07 -24.76 -34.36
CA VAL A 4 109.76 -24.71 -35.65
C VAL A 4 108.74 -24.59 -36.77
N LYS A 5 108.98 -23.67 -37.69
CA LYS A 5 108.16 -23.48 -38.90
C LYS A 5 108.53 -24.54 -39.93
N LEU A 6 107.74 -25.62 -39.97
CA LEU A 6 108.07 -26.87 -40.68
C LEU A 6 107.35 -27.02 -42.02
N ILE A 7 106.18 -26.38 -42.18
CA ILE A 7 105.29 -26.61 -43.31
C ILE A 7 105.27 -25.36 -44.18
N ARG A 8 105.47 -25.51 -45.49
CA ARG A 8 105.45 -24.39 -46.44
C ARG A 8 104.00 -24.12 -46.89
N SER A 9 103.44 -22.96 -46.57
CA SER A 9 102.09 -22.50 -46.96
C SER A 9 101.94 -22.36 -48.47
N SER A 10 100.72 -22.37 -49.02
CA SER A 10 100.46 -22.19 -50.47
C SER A 10 101.22 -21.01 -51.10
N GLU A 11 101.44 -19.93 -50.35
CA GLU A 11 102.19 -18.73 -50.74
C GLU A 11 103.72 -18.86 -50.63
N GLY A 12 104.22 -20.01 -50.22
CA GLY A 12 105.65 -20.33 -50.15
C GLY A 12 106.34 -20.02 -48.82
N LYS A 13 105.61 -19.57 -47.80
CA LYS A 13 106.12 -19.17 -46.47
C LYS A 13 106.10 -20.33 -45.48
N PHE A 14 107.15 -20.49 -44.67
CA PHE A 14 107.14 -21.52 -43.63
C PHE A 14 106.29 -21.08 -42.43
N GLU A 15 105.34 -21.92 -42.05
CA GLU A 15 104.43 -21.72 -40.91
C GLU A 15 104.60 -22.81 -39.84
N LEU A 16 104.19 -22.47 -38.62
CA LEU A 16 104.17 -23.41 -37.49
C LEU A 16 103.14 -24.52 -37.75
N VAL A 17 103.40 -25.73 -37.25
CA VAL A 17 102.43 -26.84 -37.35
C VAL A 17 101.10 -26.48 -36.67
N SER A 18 101.13 -25.65 -35.62
CA SER A 18 99.95 -25.13 -34.92
C SER A 18 99.10 -24.10 -35.70
N TYR A 19 99.60 -23.62 -36.84
CA TYR A 19 98.83 -22.80 -37.78
C TYR A 19 97.77 -23.62 -38.52
N TYR A 20 98.05 -24.92 -38.72
CA TYR A 20 97.26 -25.80 -39.58
C TYR A 20 96.23 -26.63 -38.80
N PHE A 21 95.12 -26.90 -39.47
CA PHE A 21 94.07 -27.79 -39.00
C PHE A 21 94.09 -29.12 -39.74
N GLU A 22 93.69 -30.18 -39.02
CA GLU A 22 93.25 -31.42 -39.66
C GLU A 22 91.93 -31.19 -40.39
N GLU A 23 91.82 -31.77 -41.58
CA GLU A 23 90.59 -31.78 -42.36
C GLU A 23 89.49 -32.54 -41.60
N CYS A 24 88.55 -31.80 -41.02
CA CYS A 24 87.29 -32.32 -40.54
C CYS A 24 86.14 -31.43 -41.03
N CYS A 25 84.93 -31.99 -41.13
CA CYS A 25 83.79 -31.36 -41.80
C CYS A 25 83.47 -29.94 -41.30
N ILE A 26 83.57 -29.68 -39.99
CA ILE A 26 83.33 -28.37 -39.38
C ILE A 26 84.45 -27.36 -39.66
N VAL A 27 85.71 -27.80 -39.71
CA VAL A 27 86.83 -26.88 -39.96
C VAL A 27 86.91 -26.55 -41.45
N GLN A 28 86.65 -27.54 -42.32
CA GLN A 28 86.58 -27.36 -43.77
C GLN A 28 85.49 -26.36 -44.19
N SER A 29 84.41 -26.25 -43.41
CA SER A 29 83.31 -25.34 -43.74
C SER A 29 83.52 -23.90 -43.26
N HIS A 30 84.37 -23.65 -42.25
CA HIS A 30 84.54 -22.33 -41.63
C HIS A 30 85.91 -21.68 -41.83
N VAL A 31 86.92 -22.44 -42.26
CA VAL A 31 88.31 -21.98 -42.32
C VAL A 31 88.81 -21.98 -43.77
N ALA A 32 89.54 -20.93 -44.15
CA ALA A 32 90.13 -20.79 -45.49
C ALA A 32 91.07 -21.96 -45.85
N LYS A 33 91.10 -22.34 -47.14
CA LYS A 33 91.91 -23.47 -47.64
C LYS A 33 93.40 -23.38 -47.27
N GLU A 34 93.93 -22.18 -47.11
CA GLU A 34 95.32 -21.89 -46.72
C GLU A 34 95.71 -22.38 -45.30
N ARG A 35 94.71 -22.66 -44.46
CA ARG A 35 94.88 -23.14 -43.08
C ARG A 35 94.90 -24.67 -42.98
N PHE A 36 94.81 -25.37 -44.11
CA PHE A 36 95.06 -26.82 -44.20
C PHE A 36 96.46 -27.08 -44.73
N VAL A 37 97.02 -28.22 -44.34
CA VAL A 37 98.36 -28.63 -44.80
C VAL A 37 98.30 -28.83 -46.32
N PRO A 38 99.09 -28.07 -47.11
CA PRO A 38 99.00 -28.13 -48.58
C PRO A 38 99.30 -29.54 -49.13
N GLU A 39 98.61 -29.93 -50.20
CA GLU A 39 98.75 -31.27 -50.83
C GLU A 39 100.20 -31.62 -51.20
N ARG A 40 100.98 -30.61 -51.63
CA ARG A 40 102.41 -30.74 -51.91
C ARG A 40 103.25 -31.21 -50.71
N PHE A 41 102.87 -30.82 -49.48
CA PHE A 41 103.57 -31.27 -48.27
C PHE A 41 103.34 -32.76 -48.05
N TRP A 42 102.13 -33.25 -48.30
CA TRP A 42 101.81 -34.67 -48.17
C TRP A 42 102.52 -35.52 -49.22
N THR A 43 102.66 -35.02 -50.45
CA THR A 43 103.39 -35.71 -51.53
C THR A 43 104.90 -35.73 -51.27
N GLU A 44 105.48 -34.64 -50.74
CA GLU A 44 106.90 -34.56 -50.34
C GLU A 44 107.25 -35.47 -49.15
N VAL A 45 106.37 -35.59 -48.15
CA VAL A 45 106.63 -36.37 -46.92
C VAL A 45 106.30 -37.86 -47.08
N CYS A 46 105.43 -38.24 -48.03
CA CYS A 46 104.97 -39.62 -48.21
C CYS A 46 105.55 -40.33 -49.46
N GLU A 47 106.59 -39.78 -50.10
CA GLU A 47 107.26 -40.37 -51.29
C GLU A 47 106.25 -40.86 -52.35
N GLU A 48 105.31 -39.99 -52.75
CA GLU A 48 104.24 -40.27 -53.74
C GLU A 48 103.20 -41.36 -53.34
N ASN A 49 103.29 -41.96 -52.15
CA ASN A 49 102.36 -42.98 -51.68
C ASN A 49 101.35 -42.42 -50.67
N LEU A 50 100.26 -41.80 -51.15
CA LEU A 50 99.22 -41.15 -50.33
C LEU A 50 98.50 -42.08 -49.33
N ARG A 51 98.68 -43.42 -49.44
CA ARG A 51 98.07 -44.40 -48.52
C ARG A 51 98.77 -44.49 -47.16
N THR A 52 99.96 -43.92 -46.98
CA THR A 52 100.75 -43.95 -45.72
C THR A 52 100.70 -42.64 -44.91
N THR A 53 99.77 -41.74 -45.19
CA THR A 53 99.65 -40.43 -44.48
C THR A 53 99.32 -40.54 -42.99
N LYS A 54 99.00 -41.73 -42.46
CA LYS A 54 98.59 -41.92 -41.06
C LYS A 54 99.70 -41.55 -40.06
N GLN A 55 100.93 -42.04 -40.25
CA GLN A 55 102.05 -41.78 -39.35
C GLN A 55 102.52 -40.31 -39.39
N PRO A 56 102.69 -39.67 -40.57
CA PRO A 56 102.98 -38.24 -40.64
C PRO A 56 101.87 -37.36 -40.06
N LYS A 57 100.60 -37.73 -40.24
CA LYS A 57 99.47 -37.03 -39.61
C LYS A 57 99.53 -37.13 -38.09
N GLU A 58 99.79 -38.30 -37.52
CA GLU A 58 99.97 -38.49 -36.08
C GLU A 58 101.14 -37.64 -35.54
N LEU A 59 102.27 -37.59 -36.25
CA LEU A 59 103.39 -36.72 -35.91
C LEU A 59 103.00 -35.23 -35.94
N LEU A 60 102.28 -34.77 -36.97
CA LEU A 60 101.81 -33.39 -37.01
C LEU A 60 100.84 -33.07 -35.86
N LYS A 61 99.98 -34.02 -35.45
CA LYS A 61 99.12 -33.87 -34.26
C LYS A 61 99.96 -33.69 -32.99
N GLU A 62 101.00 -34.50 -32.80
CA GLU A 62 101.93 -34.36 -31.67
C GLU A 62 102.69 -33.04 -31.70
N LEU A 63 103.03 -32.54 -32.88
CA LEU A 63 103.74 -31.26 -33.10
C LEU A 63 102.85 -30.03 -32.97
N GLY A 64 101.53 -30.20 -32.77
CA GLY A 64 100.60 -29.11 -32.46
C GLY A 64 99.56 -28.82 -33.54
N MET A 65 99.42 -29.65 -34.57
CA MET A 65 98.37 -29.53 -35.57
C MET A 65 97.01 -29.67 -34.89
N LYS A 66 96.09 -28.75 -35.20
CA LYS A 66 94.77 -28.68 -34.58
C LYS A 66 93.88 -29.78 -35.16
N HIS A 67 93.69 -30.85 -34.39
CA HIS A 67 92.95 -32.06 -34.82
C HIS A 67 91.66 -32.30 -34.03
N VAL A 68 91.48 -31.60 -32.91
CA VAL A 68 90.21 -31.55 -32.17
C VAL A 68 89.79 -30.10 -32.15
N VAL A 69 88.56 -29.82 -32.59
CA VAL A 69 88.00 -28.46 -32.50
C VAL A 69 87.87 -28.10 -31.03
N SER A 70 88.52 -27.01 -30.62
CA SER A 70 88.48 -26.50 -29.27
C SER A 70 87.20 -25.70 -29.00
N LYS A 71 86.89 -25.46 -27.72
CA LYS A 71 85.75 -24.63 -27.30
C LYS A 71 85.80 -23.21 -27.88
N HIS A 72 86.99 -22.60 -27.85
CA HIS A 72 87.20 -21.26 -28.40
C HIS A 72 86.93 -21.21 -29.90
N GLU A 73 87.27 -22.27 -30.63
CA GLU A 73 86.99 -22.37 -32.07
C GLU A 73 85.51 -22.54 -32.36
N ILE A 74 84.78 -23.32 -31.55
CA ILE A 74 83.31 -23.42 -31.68
C ILE A 74 82.64 -22.07 -31.42
N ILE A 75 83.06 -21.34 -30.37
CA ILE A 75 82.55 -20.00 -30.08
C ILE A 75 82.87 -19.04 -31.25
N TYR A 76 84.09 -19.08 -31.77
CA TYR A 76 84.50 -18.27 -32.92
C TYR A 76 83.69 -18.59 -34.18
N PHE A 77 83.48 -19.87 -34.51
CA PHE A 77 82.65 -20.28 -35.65
C PHE A 77 81.19 -19.85 -35.49
N ALA A 78 80.64 -19.91 -34.27
CA ALA A 78 79.30 -19.39 -33.99
C ALA A 78 79.21 -17.87 -34.20
N GLN A 79 80.21 -17.09 -33.74
CA GLN A 79 80.27 -15.64 -33.97
C GLN A 79 80.43 -15.29 -35.45
N GLN A 80 81.27 -16.06 -36.17
CA GLN A 80 81.44 -15.92 -37.61
C GLN A 80 80.11 -16.16 -38.34
N LEU A 81 79.36 -17.20 -37.96
CA LEU A 81 78.04 -17.47 -38.53
C LEU A 81 77.02 -16.36 -38.26
N GLU A 82 77.03 -15.73 -37.09
CA GLU A 82 76.15 -14.58 -36.80
C GLU A 82 76.45 -13.38 -37.71
N VAL A 83 77.71 -13.20 -38.11
CA VAL A 83 78.09 -12.16 -39.08
C VAL A 83 77.73 -12.59 -40.50
N GLU A 84 78.03 -13.82 -40.90
CA GLU A 84 77.71 -14.36 -42.22
C GLU A 84 76.20 -14.38 -42.49
N ALA A 85 75.38 -14.66 -41.46
CA ALA A 85 73.91 -14.64 -41.55
C ALA A 85 73.33 -13.26 -41.85
N LYS A 86 74.11 -12.17 -41.66
CA LYS A 86 73.73 -10.81 -42.06
C LYS A 86 74.19 -10.45 -43.48
N GLY A 87 75.01 -11.31 -44.10
CA GLY A 87 75.53 -11.14 -45.45
C GLY A 87 74.71 -11.87 -46.51
N ASN A 88 75.26 -11.98 -47.72
CA ASN A 88 74.60 -12.58 -48.89
C ASN A 88 74.96 -14.06 -49.10
N CYS A 89 75.29 -14.80 -48.04
CA CYS A 89 75.63 -16.22 -48.15
C CYS A 89 74.39 -17.08 -48.49
N PRO A 90 74.52 -18.14 -49.30
CA PRO A 90 73.40 -19.05 -49.59
C PRO A 90 72.84 -19.70 -48.32
N LEU A 91 71.51 -19.71 -48.17
CA LEU A 91 70.84 -20.18 -46.96
C LEU A 91 71.17 -21.64 -46.61
N GLU A 92 71.17 -22.53 -47.61
CA GLU A 92 71.46 -23.96 -47.40
C GLU A 92 72.89 -24.19 -46.91
N GLU A 93 73.84 -23.38 -47.36
CA GLU A 93 75.22 -23.42 -46.87
C GLU A 93 75.29 -22.96 -45.41
N LEU A 94 74.60 -21.87 -45.06
CA LEU A 94 74.52 -21.37 -43.69
C LEU A 94 73.84 -22.37 -42.74
N LYS A 95 72.73 -22.99 -43.16
CA LYS A 95 72.03 -24.05 -42.40
C LYS A 95 72.95 -25.25 -42.17
N HIS A 96 73.67 -25.69 -43.19
CA HIS A 96 74.62 -26.80 -43.07
C HIS A 96 75.76 -26.48 -42.08
N LYS A 97 76.40 -25.32 -42.24
CA LYS A 97 77.46 -24.82 -41.35
C LYS A 97 76.98 -24.71 -39.90
N SER A 98 75.83 -24.07 -39.70
CA SER A 98 75.16 -23.92 -38.39
C SER A 98 74.91 -25.28 -37.72
N SER A 99 74.37 -26.24 -38.46
CA SER A 99 74.12 -27.60 -37.97
C SER A 99 75.41 -28.31 -37.54
N LEU A 100 76.52 -28.16 -38.28
CA LEU A 100 77.82 -28.71 -37.90
C LEU A 100 78.36 -28.09 -36.62
N VAL A 101 78.30 -26.76 -36.49
CA VAL A 101 78.75 -26.03 -35.29
C VAL A 101 77.92 -26.42 -34.07
N LEU A 102 76.59 -26.46 -34.21
CA LEU A 102 75.68 -26.88 -33.14
C LEU A 102 75.93 -28.34 -32.76
N LYS A 103 76.06 -29.26 -33.72
CA LYS A 103 76.37 -30.68 -33.46
C LYS A 103 77.68 -30.85 -32.70
N ALA A 104 78.74 -30.14 -33.10
CA ALA A 104 80.02 -30.15 -32.39
C ALA A 104 79.88 -29.63 -30.96
N ALA A 105 79.14 -28.53 -30.77
CA ALA A 105 78.89 -27.96 -29.45
C ALA A 105 78.14 -28.94 -28.52
N LEU A 106 77.06 -29.56 -29.01
CA LEU A 106 76.26 -30.51 -28.25
C LEU A 106 77.00 -31.82 -27.95
N THR A 107 77.81 -32.31 -28.89
CA THR A 107 78.66 -33.51 -28.69
C THR A 107 79.71 -33.25 -27.62
N MET A 108 80.34 -32.07 -27.65
CA MET A 108 81.33 -31.66 -26.66
C MET A 108 80.71 -31.47 -25.27
N ALA A 109 79.51 -30.89 -25.20
CA ALA A 109 78.76 -30.71 -23.97
C ALA A 109 78.26 -32.05 -23.37
N SER A 110 78.06 -33.07 -24.21
CA SER A 110 77.61 -34.41 -23.77
C SER A 110 78.74 -35.28 -23.20
N ASN A 111 80.01 -34.93 -23.42
CA ASN A 111 81.16 -35.73 -23.00
C ASN A 111 81.60 -35.38 -21.57
N ASP A 112 81.44 -36.31 -20.62
CA ASP A 112 81.73 -36.14 -19.18
C ASP A 112 83.22 -35.85 -18.87
N LYS A 113 84.14 -36.03 -19.83
CA LYS A 113 85.57 -35.69 -19.66
C LYS A 113 85.85 -34.18 -19.62
N ASN A 114 84.91 -33.36 -20.09
CA ASN A 114 85.06 -31.91 -20.17
C ASN A 114 84.42 -31.21 -18.96
N LYS A 115 85.23 -30.81 -17.97
CA LYS A 115 84.81 -30.26 -16.67
C LYS A 115 84.10 -28.89 -16.68
N GLU A 116 83.81 -28.28 -17.83
CA GLU A 116 83.06 -27.00 -17.86
C GLU A 116 81.58 -27.26 -18.10
N GLU A 117 80.80 -27.15 -17.03
CA GLU A 117 79.35 -27.33 -17.06
C GLU A 117 78.62 -26.25 -17.88
N ARG A 118 79.25 -25.08 -18.09
CA ARG A 118 78.62 -23.86 -18.66
C ARG A 118 78.96 -23.56 -20.12
N PHE A 119 79.56 -24.49 -20.85
CA PHE A 119 79.98 -24.22 -22.24
C PHE A 119 78.82 -23.77 -23.17
N LEU A 120 77.64 -24.38 -23.05
CA LEU A 120 76.47 -23.98 -23.84
C LEU A 120 75.95 -22.59 -23.46
N GLU A 121 76.14 -22.15 -22.21
CA GLU A 121 75.76 -20.80 -21.76
C GLU A 121 76.59 -19.72 -22.49
N ASN A 122 77.86 -20.00 -22.80
CA ASN A 122 78.76 -19.07 -23.49
C ASN A 122 78.36 -18.80 -24.95
N ILE A 123 77.70 -19.75 -25.60
CA ILE A 123 77.19 -19.60 -26.97
C ILE A 123 75.68 -19.32 -27.01
N ALA A 124 75.01 -19.27 -25.86
CA ALA A 124 73.56 -19.25 -25.79
C ALA A 124 72.93 -17.98 -26.37
N ASP A 125 73.67 -16.87 -26.36
CA ASP A 125 73.22 -15.57 -26.82
C ASP A 125 73.69 -15.19 -28.23
N ILE A 126 74.49 -16.04 -28.88
CA ILE A 126 74.96 -15.85 -30.26
C ILE A 126 73.85 -16.29 -31.23
N LYS A 127 73.50 -15.44 -32.22
CA LYS A 127 72.49 -15.77 -33.24
C LYS A 127 73.11 -16.53 -34.41
N PHE A 128 73.28 -17.84 -34.26
CA PHE A 128 73.89 -18.67 -35.30
C PHE A 128 73.06 -19.88 -35.72
N ILE A 129 71.91 -20.13 -35.08
CA ILE A 129 71.03 -21.28 -35.34
C ILE A 129 69.92 -20.86 -36.27
N PHE A 130 69.58 -21.67 -37.28
CA PHE A 130 68.40 -21.40 -38.11
C PHE A 130 67.20 -22.19 -37.57
N PRO A 131 66.02 -21.56 -37.46
CA PRO A 131 64.84 -22.22 -36.91
C PRO A 131 64.31 -23.32 -37.83
N VAL A 132 63.51 -24.22 -37.26
CA VAL A 132 62.77 -25.25 -38.00
C VAL A 132 61.77 -24.59 -38.97
N LYS A 133 61.56 -25.20 -40.14
CA LYS A 133 60.52 -24.77 -41.08
C LYS A 133 59.15 -24.86 -40.42
N ILE A 134 58.45 -23.72 -40.38
CA ILE A 134 57.07 -23.64 -39.90
C ILE A 134 56.12 -24.09 -41.02
N GLU A 135 55.04 -24.78 -40.65
CA GLU A 135 54.02 -25.22 -41.60
C GLU A 135 53.44 -24.05 -42.42
N ASP A 136 53.26 -24.27 -43.72
CA ASP A 136 52.85 -23.21 -44.66
C ASP A 136 51.46 -22.65 -44.29
N GLU A 137 50.55 -23.46 -43.72
CA GLU A 137 49.24 -23.03 -43.23
C GLU A 137 49.34 -21.99 -42.10
N LEU A 138 50.25 -22.20 -41.14
CA LEU A 138 50.49 -21.26 -40.04
C LEU A 138 51.12 -19.96 -40.54
N CYS A 139 52.06 -20.07 -41.49
CA CYS A 139 52.70 -18.92 -42.11
C CYS A 139 51.71 -18.07 -42.92
N ASN A 140 50.77 -18.73 -43.61
CA ASN A 140 49.69 -18.06 -44.35
C ASN A 140 48.72 -17.33 -43.40
N TYR A 141 48.53 -17.82 -42.17
CA TYR A 141 47.69 -17.18 -41.18
C TYR A 141 48.37 -16.02 -40.46
N HIS A 142 49.63 -16.20 -40.03
CA HIS A 142 50.42 -15.12 -39.44
C HIS A 142 51.92 -15.37 -39.57
N GLN A 143 52.69 -14.29 -39.71
CA GLN A 143 54.15 -14.37 -39.88
C GLN A 143 54.81 -15.05 -38.66
N PRO A 144 55.76 -15.97 -38.87
CA PRO A 144 56.51 -16.58 -37.76
C PRO A 144 57.43 -15.57 -37.07
N PHE A 145 57.76 -15.85 -35.81
CA PHE A 145 58.66 -15.05 -34.96
C PHE A 145 60.01 -14.78 -35.63
N ALA A 146 60.55 -15.80 -36.31
CA ALA A 146 61.75 -15.71 -37.11
C ALA A 146 61.54 -16.48 -38.41
N THR A 147 61.90 -15.88 -39.54
CA THR A 147 61.90 -16.55 -40.84
C THR A 147 63.01 -17.61 -40.88
N GLU A 148 62.90 -18.57 -41.79
CA GLU A 148 63.97 -19.58 -42.01
C GLU A 148 65.33 -18.97 -42.38
N THR A 149 65.34 -17.73 -42.86
CA THR A 149 66.53 -16.96 -43.21
C THR A 149 67.15 -16.21 -42.02
N THR A 150 66.44 -16.12 -40.90
CA THR A 150 66.87 -15.35 -39.74
C THR A 150 67.55 -16.27 -38.73
N ALA A 151 68.83 -16.04 -38.47
CA ALA A 151 69.54 -16.75 -37.40
C ALA A 151 69.01 -16.33 -36.02
N VAL A 152 68.77 -17.33 -35.17
CA VAL A 152 68.29 -17.24 -33.80
C VAL A 152 69.32 -17.79 -32.83
N LYS A 153 69.09 -17.53 -31.55
CA LYS A 153 69.96 -17.94 -30.45
C LYS A 153 69.36 -19.10 -29.66
N ILE A 154 70.16 -19.77 -28.84
CA ILE A 154 69.67 -20.88 -27.99
C ILE A 154 68.75 -20.35 -26.91
N ARG A 155 69.16 -19.28 -26.23
CA ARG A 155 68.43 -18.69 -25.12
C ARG A 155 67.09 -18.14 -25.61
N GLY A 156 66.00 -18.66 -25.05
CA GLY A 156 64.65 -18.26 -25.43
C GLY A 156 64.11 -18.98 -26.66
N SER A 157 64.69 -20.12 -27.07
CA SER A 157 64.16 -20.97 -28.15
C SER A 157 63.56 -22.26 -27.60
N LEU A 158 62.53 -22.78 -28.27
CA LEU A 158 61.97 -24.11 -28.00
C LEU A 158 62.80 -25.18 -28.72
N MET A 159 63.16 -26.23 -27.99
CA MET A 159 63.72 -27.43 -28.59
C MET A 159 62.60 -28.18 -29.31
N GLU A 160 62.78 -28.46 -30.60
CA GLU A 160 61.83 -29.22 -31.39
C GLU A 160 61.49 -30.55 -30.69
N SER A 161 60.21 -30.90 -30.64
CA SER A 161 59.68 -32.17 -30.14
C SER A 161 58.98 -32.91 -31.28
N ASP A 162 58.57 -34.16 -31.02
CA ASP A 162 57.76 -34.92 -31.99
C ASP A 162 56.30 -34.44 -32.02
N ASP A 163 55.90 -33.56 -31.08
CA ASP A 163 54.55 -32.98 -31.04
C ASP A 163 54.45 -31.79 -32.00
N ARG A 164 53.83 -32.03 -33.16
CA ARG A 164 53.59 -31.01 -34.18
C ARG A 164 52.78 -29.82 -33.65
N LYS A 165 51.96 -30.00 -32.61
CA LYS A 165 51.17 -28.92 -32.02
C LYS A 165 52.02 -27.84 -31.39
N HIS A 166 53.28 -28.10 -31.06
CA HIS A 166 54.17 -27.07 -30.55
C HIS A 166 54.33 -25.90 -31.54
N GLN A 167 54.27 -26.15 -32.86
CA GLN A 167 54.28 -25.07 -33.84
C GLN A 167 53.03 -24.18 -33.67
N GLU A 168 51.84 -24.79 -33.63
CA GLU A 168 50.55 -24.08 -33.41
C GLU A 168 50.53 -23.23 -32.13
N LEU A 169 51.32 -23.59 -31.11
CA LEU A 169 51.27 -22.90 -29.83
C LEU A 169 52.13 -21.62 -29.78
N ILE A 170 53.20 -21.53 -30.57
CA ILE A 170 54.23 -20.49 -30.36
C ILE A 170 54.90 -19.94 -31.63
N TRP A 171 54.51 -20.37 -32.84
CA TRP A 171 55.27 -20.02 -34.05
C TRP A 171 55.46 -18.51 -34.26
N SER A 172 54.53 -17.67 -33.79
CA SER A 172 54.63 -16.21 -33.92
C SER A 172 55.33 -15.53 -32.74
N SER A 173 55.59 -16.24 -31.64
CA SER A 173 56.11 -15.66 -30.39
C SER A 173 57.49 -16.17 -29.99
N MET A 174 57.92 -17.34 -30.48
CA MET A 174 59.20 -17.94 -30.12
C MET A 174 59.75 -18.82 -31.24
N ALA A 175 61.08 -18.85 -31.40
CA ALA A 175 61.74 -19.71 -32.38
C ALA A 175 61.78 -21.17 -31.93
N ILE A 176 61.67 -22.10 -32.88
CA ILE A 176 61.82 -23.54 -32.67
C ILE A 176 63.14 -24.00 -33.30
N ILE A 177 63.98 -24.70 -32.55
CA ILE A 177 65.30 -25.14 -32.99
C ILE A 177 65.44 -26.67 -32.98
N HIS A 178 66.04 -27.21 -34.04
CA HIS A 178 66.36 -28.63 -34.14
C HIS A 178 67.71 -28.96 -33.47
N LEU A 179 67.77 -30.08 -32.75
CA LEU A 179 69.02 -30.57 -32.14
C LEU A 179 69.57 -31.76 -32.94
N PRO A 180 70.70 -31.61 -33.68
CA PRO A 180 71.22 -32.63 -34.58
C PRO A 180 71.99 -33.77 -33.86
N VAL A 181 71.53 -34.16 -32.67
CA VAL A 181 72.11 -35.22 -31.83
C VAL A 181 71.03 -35.93 -31.00
N TYR A 182 71.35 -37.11 -30.47
CA TYR A 182 70.46 -37.83 -29.55
C TYR A 182 70.18 -37.02 -28.27
N LYS A 183 68.89 -36.84 -27.96
CA LYS A 183 68.39 -36.05 -26.81
C LYS A 183 68.51 -36.84 -25.50
N SER A 184 69.72 -37.01 -24.98
CA SER A 184 69.90 -37.59 -23.64
C SER A 184 69.37 -36.65 -22.56
N GLY A 185 68.82 -37.19 -21.45
CA GLY A 185 68.30 -36.37 -20.35
C GLY A 185 69.34 -35.41 -19.74
N LYS A 186 70.62 -35.79 -19.75
CA LYS A 186 71.73 -34.91 -19.34
C LYS A 186 71.88 -33.71 -20.28
N LEU A 187 71.79 -33.92 -21.60
CA LEU A 187 71.93 -32.87 -22.60
C LEU A 187 70.75 -31.89 -22.54
N LEU A 188 69.52 -32.40 -22.40
CA LEU A 188 68.32 -31.58 -22.24
C LEU A 188 68.46 -30.64 -21.04
N LYS A 189 68.91 -31.15 -19.88
CA LYS A 189 69.17 -30.31 -18.69
C LYS A 189 70.20 -29.21 -18.96
N LYS A 190 71.28 -29.50 -19.70
CA LYS A 190 72.28 -28.47 -20.08
C LYS A 190 71.71 -27.43 -21.03
N MET A 191 70.86 -27.82 -21.98
CA MET A 191 70.14 -26.89 -22.86
C MET A 191 69.18 -25.99 -22.08
N THR A 192 68.46 -26.55 -21.11
CA THR A 192 67.60 -25.77 -20.21
C THR A 192 68.39 -24.78 -19.36
N ASN A 193 69.56 -25.17 -18.84
CA ASN A 193 70.46 -24.24 -18.14
C ASN A 193 70.98 -23.11 -19.04
N ALA A 194 71.20 -23.39 -20.33
CA ALA A 194 71.55 -22.38 -21.33
C ALA A 194 70.35 -21.47 -21.71
N GLY A 195 69.14 -21.79 -21.23
CA GLY A 195 67.93 -20.99 -21.42
C GLY A 195 67.05 -21.40 -22.60
N ALA A 196 67.24 -22.59 -23.16
CA ALA A 196 66.27 -23.19 -24.10
C ALA A 196 65.12 -23.88 -23.34
N PHE A 197 63.98 -24.06 -24.00
CA PHE A 197 62.80 -24.68 -23.41
C PHE A 197 62.51 -26.04 -24.02
N GLU A 198 62.10 -27.01 -23.20
CA GLU A 198 61.63 -28.33 -23.67
C GLU A 198 60.14 -28.32 -23.99
N GLN A 199 59.37 -27.51 -23.25
CA GLN A 199 57.94 -27.35 -23.42
C GLN A 199 57.61 -25.87 -23.68
N PRO A 200 56.59 -25.56 -24.50
CA PRO A 200 56.18 -24.18 -24.76
C PRO A 200 55.86 -23.42 -23.47
N PRO A 201 56.57 -22.32 -23.14
CA PRO A 201 56.25 -21.54 -21.95
C PRO A 201 54.85 -20.90 -22.09
N PRO A 202 53.97 -20.95 -21.07
CA PRO A 202 52.62 -20.39 -21.16
C PRO A 202 52.58 -18.92 -21.60
N GLN A 203 53.55 -18.12 -21.17
CA GLN A 203 53.69 -16.70 -21.55
C GLN A 203 53.95 -16.48 -23.05
N CYS A 204 54.59 -17.45 -23.72
CA CYS A 204 54.80 -17.39 -25.17
C CYS A 204 53.53 -17.79 -25.91
N ILE A 205 52.70 -18.67 -25.35
CA ILE A 205 51.43 -19.09 -25.96
C ILE A 205 50.39 -17.97 -25.88
N THR A 206 50.27 -17.30 -24.75
CA THR A 206 49.43 -16.10 -24.61
C THR A 206 49.91 -14.98 -25.52
N ARG A 207 51.22 -14.78 -25.67
CA ARG A 207 51.78 -13.86 -26.67
C ARG A 207 51.44 -14.29 -28.10
N ASN A 208 51.48 -15.58 -28.40
CA ASN A 208 51.10 -16.13 -29.70
C ASN A 208 49.62 -15.80 -29.98
N ILE A 209 48.72 -16.08 -29.05
CA ILE A 209 47.30 -15.68 -29.13
C ILE A 209 47.16 -14.17 -29.39
N SER A 210 47.90 -13.34 -28.64
CA SER A 210 47.85 -11.88 -28.79
C SER A 210 48.34 -11.38 -30.14
N ASN A 211 49.29 -12.07 -30.77
CA ASN A 211 49.79 -11.68 -32.09
C ASN A 211 48.78 -12.04 -33.19
N ILE A 212 48.07 -13.16 -33.02
CA ILE A 212 47.24 -13.76 -34.08
C ILE A 212 45.74 -13.42 -33.97
N CYS A 213 45.27 -12.86 -32.85
CA CYS A 213 43.85 -12.64 -32.61
C CYS A 213 43.23 -11.57 -33.52
N GLU A 214 44.05 -10.65 -34.03
CA GLU A 214 43.64 -9.59 -34.96
C GLU A 214 44.07 -9.88 -36.41
N SER A 215 44.67 -11.05 -36.67
CA SER A 215 45.08 -11.43 -38.03
C SER A 215 43.85 -11.60 -38.94
N PRO A 216 43.92 -11.12 -40.20
CA PRO A 216 42.83 -11.27 -41.16
C PRO A 216 42.55 -12.76 -41.44
N CYS A 217 41.27 -13.11 -41.56
CA CYS A 217 40.84 -14.50 -41.59
C CYS A 217 39.54 -14.65 -42.39
N ASP A 218 39.65 -14.59 -43.72
CA ASP A 218 38.48 -14.50 -44.62
C ASP A 218 38.26 -15.76 -45.48
N THR A 219 39.21 -16.70 -45.47
CA THR A 219 39.11 -17.94 -46.25
C THR A 219 38.84 -19.14 -45.33
N GLU A 220 38.18 -20.17 -45.86
CA GLU A 220 37.83 -21.38 -45.11
C GLU A 220 39.06 -22.09 -44.52
N ASN A 221 40.18 -22.11 -45.26
CA ASN A 221 41.45 -22.64 -44.77
C ASN A 221 41.96 -21.84 -43.57
N LEU A 222 42.00 -20.50 -43.65
CA LEU A 222 42.45 -19.66 -42.54
C LEU A 222 41.54 -19.78 -41.32
N ILE A 223 40.22 -19.87 -41.52
CA ILE A 223 39.24 -20.08 -40.45
C ILE A 223 39.53 -21.40 -39.72
N THR A 224 39.80 -22.47 -40.46
CA THR A 224 40.14 -23.78 -39.91
C THR A 224 41.47 -23.73 -39.15
N THR A 225 42.52 -23.14 -39.74
CA THR A 225 43.82 -22.97 -39.09
C THR A 225 43.72 -22.18 -37.79
N ARG A 226 43.03 -21.03 -37.80
CA ARG A 226 42.76 -20.22 -36.60
C ARG A 226 42.07 -21.07 -35.53
N ALA A 227 41.01 -21.79 -35.91
CA ALA A 227 40.23 -22.55 -34.96
C ALA A 227 41.05 -23.67 -34.30
N ASN A 228 41.90 -24.35 -35.07
CA ASN A 228 42.83 -25.36 -34.55
C ASN A 228 43.84 -24.77 -33.58
N VAL A 229 44.51 -23.68 -33.98
CA VAL A 229 45.50 -22.98 -33.15
C VAL A 229 44.91 -22.54 -31.81
N PHE A 230 43.76 -21.88 -31.84
CA PHE A 230 43.12 -21.37 -30.63
C PHE A 230 42.69 -22.53 -29.72
N ARG A 231 42.11 -23.61 -30.25
CA ARG A 231 41.73 -24.79 -29.46
C ARG A 231 42.94 -25.51 -28.85
N SER A 232 44.02 -25.67 -29.60
CA SER A 232 45.28 -26.21 -29.09
C SER A 232 45.81 -25.34 -27.94
N SER A 233 45.73 -24.01 -28.10
CA SER A 233 46.14 -23.06 -27.07
C SER A 233 45.24 -23.13 -25.82
N TYR A 234 43.91 -23.20 -25.96
CA TYR A 234 42.99 -23.34 -24.84
C TYR A 234 43.28 -24.63 -24.05
N ALA A 235 43.45 -25.75 -24.74
CA ALA A 235 43.73 -27.06 -24.13
C ALA A 235 45.03 -27.02 -23.31
N TYR A 236 46.08 -26.40 -23.87
CA TYR A 236 47.37 -26.28 -23.20
C TYR A 236 47.29 -25.36 -21.97
N LEU A 237 46.71 -24.16 -22.13
CA LEU A 237 46.62 -23.15 -21.07
C LEU A 237 45.69 -23.58 -19.93
N GLN A 238 44.63 -24.36 -20.23
CA GLN A 238 43.77 -24.95 -19.21
C GLN A 238 44.56 -25.90 -18.29
N THR A 239 45.47 -26.70 -18.86
CA THR A 239 46.22 -27.73 -18.14
C THR A 239 47.42 -27.15 -17.38
N ASN A 240 48.15 -26.21 -17.97
CA ASN A 240 49.44 -25.74 -17.45
C ASN A 240 49.35 -24.41 -16.67
N GLY A 241 48.21 -23.72 -16.70
CA GLY A 241 48.03 -22.42 -16.07
C GLY A 241 48.77 -21.28 -16.80
N PHE A 242 48.34 -20.04 -16.59
CA PHE A 242 48.88 -18.86 -17.24
C PHE A 242 48.51 -17.56 -16.51
N ASP A 243 49.15 -16.47 -16.88
CA ASP A 243 48.82 -15.12 -16.39
C ASP A 243 47.65 -14.53 -17.18
N ILE A 244 46.51 -14.35 -16.49
CA ILE A 244 45.25 -13.87 -17.06
C ILE A 244 45.39 -12.46 -17.65
N GLN A 245 46.27 -11.61 -17.09
CA GLN A 245 46.41 -10.22 -17.55
C GLN A 245 46.87 -10.12 -19.00
N GLN A 246 47.57 -11.14 -19.51
CA GLN A 246 48.08 -11.16 -20.87
C GLN A 246 47.00 -11.37 -21.95
N LEU A 247 45.83 -11.90 -21.56
CA LEU A 247 44.69 -12.12 -22.47
C LEU A 247 43.52 -11.16 -22.20
N LYS A 248 43.64 -10.31 -21.18
CA LYS A 248 42.55 -9.42 -20.77
C LYS A 248 42.23 -8.40 -21.87
N GLY A 249 40.97 -8.37 -22.30
CA GLY A 249 40.50 -7.43 -23.32
C GLY A 249 40.84 -7.78 -24.76
N LEU A 250 41.44 -8.95 -25.01
CA LEU A 250 41.70 -9.46 -26.35
C LEU A 250 40.53 -10.32 -26.85
N PRO A 251 40.23 -10.29 -28.17
CA PRO A 251 39.23 -11.16 -28.77
C PRO A 251 39.80 -12.58 -28.87
N VAL A 252 39.41 -13.44 -27.93
CA VAL A 252 39.99 -14.78 -27.78
C VAL A 252 38.96 -15.90 -27.75
N VAL A 253 37.68 -15.61 -27.98
CA VAL A 253 36.62 -16.62 -27.98
C VAL A 253 36.09 -16.82 -29.38
N LEU A 254 36.15 -18.06 -29.89
CA LEU A 254 35.64 -18.42 -31.22
C LEU A 254 34.11 -18.47 -31.20
N VAL A 255 33.48 -17.74 -32.12
CA VAL A 255 32.02 -17.69 -32.29
C VAL A 255 31.63 -17.70 -33.76
N GLU A 256 30.33 -17.73 -34.06
CA GLU A 256 29.79 -17.72 -35.44
C GLU A 256 30.41 -18.81 -36.33
N ARG A 257 30.45 -20.06 -35.85
CA ARG A 257 31.08 -21.19 -36.55
C ARG A 257 32.57 -20.94 -36.85
N ASP A 258 33.29 -20.43 -35.87
CA ASP A 258 34.73 -20.14 -35.91
C ASP A 258 35.13 -18.98 -36.83
N THR A 259 34.16 -18.25 -37.41
CA THR A 259 34.43 -17.14 -38.34
C THR A 259 34.82 -15.84 -37.64
N LYS A 260 34.49 -15.69 -36.35
CA LYS A 260 34.84 -14.50 -35.56
C LYS A 260 35.47 -14.86 -34.22
N LEU A 261 36.31 -13.94 -33.75
CA LEU A 261 36.80 -13.90 -32.38
C LEU A 261 36.14 -12.74 -31.65
N VAL A 262 35.67 -13.00 -30.44
CA VAL A 262 35.06 -11.98 -29.57
C VAL A 262 35.72 -11.98 -28.21
N ASN A 263 35.57 -10.86 -27.50
CA ASN A 263 36.06 -10.72 -26.15
C ASN A 263 35.29 -11.60 -25.17
N ALA A 264 35.98 -12.07 -24.12
CA ALA A 264 35.38 -12.90 -23.08
C ALA A 264 34.16 -12.23 -22.40
N HIS A 265 34.19 -10.90 -22.21
CA HIS A 265 33.08 -10.16 -21.59
C HIS A 265 31.79 -10.14 -22.45
N ASN A 266 31.91 -10.36 -23.76
CA ASN A 266 30.76 -10.50 -24.68
C ASN A 266 30.33 -11.97 -24.84
N THR A 267 30.69 -12.83 -23.90
CA THR A 267 30.33 -14.25 -23.95
C THR A 267 29.90 -14.83 -22.61
N SER A 268 29.09 -15.87 -22.66
CA SER A 268 28.72 -16.69 -21.51
C SER A 268 28.65 -18.18 -21.87
N LEU A 269 28.82 -19.06 -20.88
CA LEU A 269 28.70 -20.52 -21.08
C LEU A 269 27.26 -20.93 -21.40
N SER A 270 26.30 -20.33 -20.70
CA SER A 270 24.87 -20.44 -20.95
C SER A 270 24.31 -19.08 -21.35
N LEU A 271 23.51 -19.06 -22.41
CA LEU A 271 22.78 -17.88 -22.87
C LEU A 271 21.45 -18.35 -23.45
N PRO A 272 20.34 -18.18 -22.72
CA PRO A 272 19.02 -18.34 -23.29
C PRO A 272 18.83 -17.37 -24.47
N TYR A 273 18.14 -17.79 -25.52
CA TYR A 273 17.88 -16.96 -26.70
C TYR A 273 19.16 -16.42 -27.38
N ASP A 274 20.22 -17.24 -27.45
CA ASP A 274 21.56 -16.82 -27.91
C ASP A 274 21.58 -16.15 -29.31
N LEU A 275 20.65 -16.51 -30.19
CA LEU A 275 20.53 -15.91 -31.51
C LEU A 275 20.01 -14.46 -31.47
N GLU A 276 19.17 -14.12 -30.50
CA GLU A 276 18.55 -12.80 -30.35
C GLU A 276 19.53 -11.74 -29.85
N PHE A 277 20.66 -12.16 -29.29
CA PHE A 277 21.68 -11.27 -28.74
C PHE A 277 22.85 -11.00 -29.69
N ARG A 278 22.89 -11.64 -30.86
CA ARG A 278 23.97 -11.42 -31.84
C ARG A 278 23.80 -10.06 -32.54
N PRO A 279 24.88 -9.31 -32.80
CA PRO A 279 26.29 -9.66 -32.59
C PRO A 279 26.88 -9.18 -31.24
N TYR A 280 26.05 -8.86 -30.25
CA TYR A 280 26.48 -8.15 -29.04
C TYR A 280 26.90 -9.08 -27.89
N LEU A 281 26.25 -10.24 -27.75
CA LEU A 281 26.55 -11.23 -26.71
C LEU A 281 26.38 -12.64 -27.28
N TYR A 282 27.32 -13.53 -26.96
CA TYR A 282 27.39 -14.88 -27.55
C TYR A 282 27.43 -15.99 -26.51
N LYS A 283 26.87 -17.14 -26.87
CA LYS A 283 27.06 -18.39 -26.15
C LYS A 283 28.36 -19.08 -26.59
N ILE A 284 29.09 -19.68 -25.66
CA ILE A 284 30.22 -20.57 -26.00
C ILE A 284 29.71 -21.74 -26.87
N PRO A 285 30.34 -22.01 -28.04
CA PRO A 285 29.95 -23.13 -28.89
C PRO A 285 30.02 -24.48 -28.16
N PRO A 286 29.09 -25.41 -28.39
CA PRO A 286 29.06 -26.71 -27.70
C PRO A 286 30.39 -27.49 -27.77
N LYS A 287 31.09 -27.42 -28.91
CA LYS A 287 32.40 -28.07 -29.13
C LYS A 287 33.53 -27.50 -28.26
N ASP A 288 33.38 -26.26 -27.80
CA ASP A 288 34.41 -25.57 -27.03
C ASP A 288 34.10 -25.55 -25.51
N VAL A 289 32.95 -26.14 -25.09
CA VAL A 289 32.55 -26.24 -23.67
C VAL A 289 33.55 -27.03 -22.83
N MET A 290 34.30 -27.96 -23.42
CA MET A 290 35.38 -28.69 -22.74
C MET A 290 36.53 -27.79 -22.23
N PHE A 291 36.59 -26.54 -22.71
CA PHE A 291 37.52 -25.52 -22.26
C PHE A 291 36.90 -24.52 -21.26
N ALA A 292 35.78 -24.88 -20.61
CA ALA A 292 35.06 -23.99 -19.70
C ALA A 292 35.94 -23.42 -18.57
N GLU A 293 36.88 -24.19 -18.02
CA GLU A 293 37.77 -23.71 -16.96
C GLU A 293 38.77 -22.67 -17.47
N PHE A 294 39.25 -22.79 -18.71
CA PHE A 294 40.00 -21.73 -19.38
C PHE A 294 39.13 -20.48 -19.58
N PHE A 295 37.92 -20.64 -20.12
CA PHE A 295 37.03 -19.52 -20.41
C PHE A 295 36.63 -18.75 -19.15
N LYS A 296 36.30 -19.43 -18.05
CA LYS A 296 36.01 -18.79 -16.76
C LYS A 296 37.19 -17.95 -16.26
N LYS A 297 38.43 -18.47 -16.38
CA LYS A 297 39.64 -17.76 -15.93
C LYS A 297 39.87 -16.45 -16.70
N ILE A 298 39.53 -16.39 -17.97
CA ILE A 298 39.67 -15.16 -18.79
C ILE A 298 38.46 -14.21 -18.69
N GLY A 299 37.44 -14.55 -17.91
CA GLY A 299 36.29 -13.68 -17.62
C GLY A 299 34.99 -14.03 -18.35
N VAL A 300 34.87 -15.23 -18.95
CA VAL A 300 33.58 -15.72 -19.46
C VAL A 300 32.68 -16.10 -18.30
N THR A 301 31.47 -15.54 -18.27
CA THR A 301 30.48 -15.78 -17.21
C THR A 301 29.73 -17.10 -17.42
N VAL A 302 29.22 -17.69 -16.34
CA VAL A 302 28.40 -18.92 -16.45
C VAL A 302 27.05 -18.60 -17.08
N GLU A 303 26.39 -17.57 -16.55
CA GLU A 303 25.17 -16.96 -17.08
C GLU A 303 25.39 -15.45 -17.23
N PRO A 304 24.62 -14.78 -18.11
CA PRO A 304 24.81 -13.36 -18.35
C PRO A 304 24.51 -12.53 -17.11
N THR A 305 25.35 -11.55 -16.81
CA THR A 305 25.15 -10.63 -15.69
C THR A 305 24.34 -9.39 -16.11
N ALA A 306 23.81 -8.65 -15.12
CA ALA A 306 23.18 -7.34 -15.37
C ALA A 306 24.12 -6.39 -16.12
N GLU A 307 25.41 -6.39 -15.78
CA GLU A 307 26.45 -5.61 -16.49
C GLU A 307 26.55 -6.01 -17.96
N GLN A 308 26.55 -7.31 -18.29
CA GLN A 308 26.59 -7.77 -19.67
C GLN A 308 25.36 -7.31 -20.47
N TYR A 309 24.16 -7.34 -19.89
CA TYR A 309 22.97 -6.81 -20.56
C TYR A 309 23.01 -5.28 -20.72
N CYS A 310 23.55 -4.54 -19.74
CA CYS A 310 23.79 -3.10 -19.88
C CYS A 310 24.78 -2.81 -21.03
N ASN A 311 25.84 -3.60 -21.14
CA ASN A 311 26.83 -3.48 -22.21
C ASN A 311 26.24 -3.79 -23.58
N VAL A 312 25.35 -4.79 -23.68
CA VAL A 312 24.58 -5.07 -24.91
C VAL A 312 23.74 -3.85 -25.30
N LEU A 313 22.99 -3.26 -24.38
CA LEU A 313 22.17 -2.07 -24.64
C LEU A 313 23.04 -0.87 -25.05
N ALA A 314 24.18 -0.68 -24.39
CA ALA A 314 25.15 0.37 -24.73
C ALA A 314 25.77 0.16 -26.13
N ALA A 315 26.10 -1.08 -26.50
CA ALA A 315 26.64 -1.39 -27.81
C ALA A 315 25.59 -1.18 -28.93
N VAL A 316 24.33 -1.58 -28.69
CA VAL A 316 23.24 -1.31 -29.63
C VAL A 316 23.03 0.21 -29.80
N TYR A 317 23.08 0.98 -28.70
CA TYR A 317 23.02 2.44 -28.75
C TYR A 317 24.17 3.03 -29.58
N ALA A 318 25.40 2.58 -29.35
CA ALA A 318 26.56 3.06 -30.10
C ALA A 318 26.41 2.82 -31.62
N ASP A 319 25.99 1.63 -32.02
CA ASP A 319 25.78 1.24 -33.42
C ASP A 319 24.63 1.98 -34.11
N SER A 320 23.62 2.39 -33.34
CA SER A 320 22.38 2.97 -33.86
C SER A 320 22.22 4.47 -33.63
N SER A 321 23.09 5.09 -32.84
CA SER A 321 23.00 6.51 -32.45
C SER A 321 22.87 7.48 -33.63
N ALA A 322 23.59 7.21 -34.73
CA ALA A 322 23.53 8.01 -35.96
C ALA A 322 22.42 7.58 -36.94
N LYS A 323 21.62 6.57 -36.59
CA LYS A 323 20.59 5.99 -37.46
C LYS A 323 19.19 6.50 -37.07
N PRO A 324 18.26 6.60 -38.03
CA PRO A 324 16.91 7.07 -37.74
C PRO A 324 16.09 6.07 -36.92
N GLN A 325 16.33 4.77 -37.04
CA GLN A 325 15.61 3.71 -36.32
C GLN A 325 16.53 2.50 -36.08
N LEU A 326 16.20 1.70 -35.07
CA LEU A 326 16.79 0.38 -34.85
C LEU A 326 16.36 -0.59 -35.95
N ASN A 327 17.28 -1.44 -36.42
CA ASN A 327 16.93 -2.54 -37.31
C ASN A 327 16.15 -3.65 -36.56
N PRO A 328 15.43 -4.56 -37.25
CA PRO A 328 14.60 -5.56 -36.59
C PRO A 328 15.36 -6.45 -35.59
N ASN A 329 16.60 -6.84 -35.90
CA ASN A 329 17.40 -7.66 -34.98
C ASN A 329 17.76 -6.87 -33.72
N GLN A 330 18.18 -5.62 -33.87
CA GLN A 330 18.46 -4.73 -32.73
C GLN A 330 17.22 -4.51 -31.86
N GLN A 331 16.03 -4.37 -32.46
CA GLN A 331 14.79 -4.24 -31.69
C GLN A 331 14.52 -5.50 -30.84
N ILE A 332 14.70 -6.69 -31.41
CA ILE A 332 14.59 -7.96 -30.68
C ILE A 332 15.62 -8.01 -29.55
N THR A 333 16.89 -7.72 -29.85
CA THR A 333 17.98 -7.68 -28.85
C THR A 333 17.64 -6.74 -27.70
N VAL A 334 17.16 -5.53 -27.98
CA VAL A 334 16.83 -4.53 -26.95
C VAL A 334 15.70 -5.01 -26.07
N LYS A 335 14.59 -5.48 -26.66
CA LYS A 335 13.43 -5.98 -25.90
C LYS A 335 13.85 -7.13 -24.98
N GLN A 336 14.64 -8.06 -25.50
CA GLN A 336 15.10 -9.22 -24.75
C GLN A 336 16.16 -8.85 -23.69
N ALA A 337 17.09 -7.93 -23.97
CA ALA A 337 18.07 -7.45 -23.00
C ALA A 337 17.40 -6.70 -21.84
N VAL A 338 16.42 -5.83 -22.13
CA VAL A 338 15.63 -5.13 -21.10
C VAL A 338 14.88 -6.14 -20.23
N LYS A 339 14.22 -7.14 -20.84
CA LYS A 339 13.54 -8.21 -20.11
C LYS A 339 14.49 -8.91 -19.12
N GLN A 340 15.61 -9.43 -19.63
CA GLN A 340 16.54 -10.20 -18.81
C GLN A 340 17.20 -9.34 -17.72
N LEU A 341 17.53 -8.09 -18.02
CA LEU A 341 18.07 -7.14 -17.05
C LEU A 341 17.10 -6.94 -15.86
N PHE A 342 15.82 -6.68 -16.14
CA PHE A 342 14.83 -6.49 -15.07
C PHE A 342 14.47 -7.78 -14.33
N GLU A 343 14.54 -8.95 -14.98
CA GLU A 343 14.43 -10.25 -14.31
C GLU A 343 15.55 -10.45 -13.29
N ILE A 344 16.80 -10.10 -13.63
CA ILE A 344 17.95 -10.15 -12.69
C ILE A 344 17.77 -9.14 -11.53
N ILE A 345 17.36 -7.91 -11.84
CA ILE A 345 17.13 -6.88 -10.81
C ILE A 345 16.02 -7.33 -9.84
N LYS A 346 14.98 -8.00 -10.35
CA LYS A 346 13.89 -8.54 -9.52
C LYS A 346 14.36 -9.61 -8.55
N THR A 347 15.30 -10.48 -8.94
CA THR A 347 15.77 -11.59 -8.11
C THR A 347 16.91 -11.19 -7.17
N HIS A 348 17.87 -10.38 -7.64
CA HIS A 348 19.11 -10.08 -6.92
C HIS A 348 19.21 -8.64 -6.39
N GLY A 349 18.29 -7.76 -6.80
CA GLY A 349 18.33 -6.32 -6.52
C GLY A 349 19.32 -5.58 -7.42
N SER A 350 19.59 -4.31 -7.12
CA SER A 350 20.48 -3.44 -7.91
C SER A 350 21.95 -3.48 -7.52
N ARG A 351 22.37 -4.49 -6.74
CA ARG A 351 23.78 -4.66 -6.31
C ARG A 351 24.74 -4.82 -7.49
N ASP A 352 24.29 -5.46 -8.56
CA ASP A 352 25.11 -5.75 -9.75
C ASP A 352 25.24 -4.57 -10.72
N LEU A 353 24.64 -3.41 -10.40
CA LEU A 353 24.67 -2.20 -11.21
C LEU A 353 25.61 -1.11 -10.67
N VAL A 354 26.37 -1.41 -9.60
CA VAL A 354 27.26 -0.44 -8.95
C VAL A 354 28.36 0.02 -9.90
N ASP A 355 29.03 -0.93 -10.55
CA ASP A 355 30.19 -0.69 -11.43
C ASP A 355 29.80 -0.32 -12.87
N VAL A 356 28.50 -0.30 -13.19
CA VAL A 356 28.01 0.11 -14.49
C VAL A 356 28.10 1.63 -14.63
N ASN A 357 28.62 2.11 -15.76
CA ASN A 357 28.78 3.54 -16.04
C ASN A 357 27.48 4.19 -16.54
N ALA A 358 26.78 3.52 -17.46
CA ALA A 358 25.57 4.03 -18.09
C ALA A 358 24.57 2.90 -18.36
N LEU A 359 23.28 3.19 -18.18
CA LEU A 359 22.17 2.33 -18.59
C LEU A 359 21.40 3.04 -19.70
N TYR A 360 21.16 2.35 -20.80
CA TYR A 360 20.34 2.83 -21.92
C TYR A 360 19.03 2.04 -21.96
N LEU A 361 17.90 2.74 -22.05
CA LEU A 361 16.57 2.13 -22.17
C LEU A 361 15.86 2.62 -23.43
N PRO A 362 14.94 1.82 -23.99
CA PRO A 362 14.19 2.21 -25.18
C PRO A 362 13.16 3.29 -24.86
N ALA A 363 13.04 4.28 -25.73
CA ALA A 363 12.00 5.31 -25.71
C ALA A 363 10.89 5.01 -26.72
N VAL A 364 9.78 5.75 -26.60
CA VAL A 364 8.60 5.61 -27.48
C VAL A 364 8.87 5.90 -28.97
N ASP A 365 9.96 6.60 -29.29
CA ASP A 365 10.40 6.84 -30.67
C ASP A 365 11.12 5.64 -31.30
N GLY A 366 11.27 4.53 -30.55
CA GLY A 366 11.94 3.32 -30.98
C GLY A 366 13.47 3.35 -30.90
N LYS A 367 14.07 4.34 -30.23
CA LYS A 367 15.52 4.46 -30.01
C LYS A 367 15.90 4.25 -28.55
N LEU A 368 17.20 4.11 -28.31
CA LEU A 368 17.80 3.99 -26.98
C LEU A 368 18.34 5.33 -26.50
N TYR A 369 18.14 5.63 -25.21
CA TYR A 369 18.67 6.84 -24.56
C TYR A 369 19.15 6.52 -23.15
N PRO A 370 20.05 7.35 -22.56
CA PRO A 370 20.42 7.19 -21.17
C PRO A 370 19.17 7.21 -20.27
N SER A 371 19.00 6.17 -19.45
CA SER A 371 17.78 5.91 -18.69
C SER A 371 17.31 7.11 -17.85
N HIS A 372 18.23 7.82 -17.21
CA HIS A 372 17.92 8.99 -16.37
C HIS A 372 17.46 10.24 -17.15
N THR A 373 17.57 10.23 -18.48
CA THR A 373 17.07 11.32 -19.35
C THR A 373 15.62 11.11 -19.78
N LEU A 374 15.13 9.86 -19.67
CA LEU A 374 13.77 9.49 -20.05
C LEU A 374 12.78 9.84 -18.95
N TYR A 375 11.55 10.06 -19.37
CA TYR A 375 10.42 10.29 -18.47
C TYR A 375 9.53 9.05 -18.42
N TYR A 376 9.11 8.67 -17.23
CA TYR A 376 8.19 7.55 -17.02
C TYR A 376 6.88 8.07 -16.45
N ASN A 377 5.78 7.68 -17.07
CA ASN A 377 4.45 8.02 -16.59
C ASN A 377 4.08 7.11 -15.41
N ASP A 378 4.33 7.59 -14.20
CA ASP A 378 3.93 6.95 -12.96
C ASP A 378 2.64 7.53 -12.33
N THR A 379 1.96 8.38 -13.08
CA THR A 379 0.77 9.08 -12.60
C THR A 379 -0.48 8.21 -12.77
N ALA A 380 -1.51 8.50 -11.97
CA ALA A 380 -2.83 7.87 -12.10
C ALA A 380 -3.75 8.58 -13.11
N PHE A 381 -3.25 9.61 -13.79
CA PHE A 381 -4.01 10.38 -14.77
C PHE A 381 -4.37 9.52 -15.99
N GLU A 382 -5.43 9.90 -16.71
CA GLU A 382 -5.80 9.19 -17.94
C GLU A 382 -4.64 9.20 -18.94
N THR A 383 -4.18 8.01 -19.32
CA THR A 383 -2.96 7.85 -20.11
C THR A 383 -3.01 8.62 -21.42
N LYS A 384 -4.16 8.66 -22.11
CA LYS A 384 -4.32 9.40 -23.37
C LYS A 384 -4.13 10.90 -23.18
N ARG A 385 -4.75 11.47 -22.13
CA ARG A 385 -4.69 12.90 -21.80
C ARG A 385 -3.25 13.38 -21.61
N ILE A 386 -2.40 12.56 -20.98
CA ILE A 386 -0.99 12.90 -20.75
C ILE A 386 -0.11 12.56 -21.94
N GLU A 387 -0.24 11.36 -22.50
CA GLU A 387 0.64 10.92 -23.58
C GLU A 387 0.49 11.85 -24.79
N GLU A 388 -0.73 12.27 -25.16
CA GLU A 388 -0.99 13.19 -26.28
C GLU A 388 -0.44 14.60 -26.05
N ALA A 389 -0.58 15.15 -24.84
CA ALA A 389 -0.06 16.47 -24.49
C ALA A 389 1.47 16.51 -24.41
N LEU A 390 2.10 15.40 -24.01
CA LEU A 390 3.55 15.33 -23.79
C LEU A 390 4.35 14.82 -25.00
N VAL A 391 3.71 14.38 -26.09
CA VAL A 391 4.39 13.78 -27.29
C VAL A 391 5.57 14.63 -27.77
N ASN A 392 5.46 15.95 -27.68
CA ASN A 392 6.45 16.89 -28.20
C ASN A 392 7.33 17.55 -27.12
N GLU A 393 7.01 17.38 -25.84
CA GLU A 393 7.74 18.05 -24.74
C GLU A 393 8.77 17.13 -24.08
N PHE A 394 8.45 15.85 -23.90
CA PHE A 394 9.34 14.89 -23.27
C PHE A 394 9.46 13.60 -24.07
N LEU A 395 10.64 13.00 -23.92
CA LEU A 395 10.90 11.68 -24.44
C LEU A 395 10.53 10.63 -23.39
N LEU A 396 9.40 9.97 -23.62
CA LEU A 396 8.87 8.94 -22.72
C LEU A 396 9.61 7.60 -22.87
N LEU A 397 9.82 6.92 -21.75
CA LEU A 397 10.27 5.54 -21.70
C LEU A 397 9.25 4.64 -22.43
N GLN A 398 9.75 3.71 -23.26
CA GLN A 398 8.91 2.70 -23.90
C GLN A 398 8.21 1.85 -22.84
N LYS A 399 6.93 1.53 -23.08
CA LYS A 399 6.14 0.64 -22.20
C LYS A 399 6.89 -0.67 -21.97
N LEU A 400 7.18 -1.03 -20.72
CA LEU A 400 7.95 -2.24 -20.38
C LEU A 400 7.22 -3.52 -20.84
N SER A 401 5.90 -3.47 -21.03
CA SER A 401 5.12 -4.54 -21.67
C SER A 401 5.58 -4.86 -23.09
N GLU A 402 6.05 -3.87 -23.85
CA GLU A 402 6.63 -4.04 -25.18
C GLU A 402 8.00 -4.73 -25.14
N CYS A 403 8.63 -4.78 -23.97
CA CYS A 403 9.88 -5.49 -23.67
C CYS A 403 9.63 -6.81 -22.92
N HIS A 404 8.47 -7.44 -23.12
CA HIS A 404 8.15 -8.78 -22.59
C HIS A 404 8.09 -8.88 -21.03
N LEU A 405 7.95 -7.75 -20.32
CA LEU A 405 7.83 -7.71 -18.84
C LEU A 405 6.39 -7.78 -18.33
N GLY A 406 5.47 -8.38 -19.11
CA GLY A 406 4.05 -8.44 -18.79
C GLY A 406 3.35 -7.08 -18.81
N THR A 407 2.08 -7.03 -18.45
CA THR A 407 1.24 -5.81 -18.51
C THR A 407 0.93 -5.21 -17.14
N ASP A 408 1.53 -5.72 -16.07
CA ASP A 408 1.31 -5.22 -14.71
C ASP A 408 2.09 -3.93 -14.47
N ILE A 409 1.36 -2.82 -14.50
CA ILE A 409 1.90 -1.49 -14.32
C ILE A 409 2.51 -1.34 -12.92
N TYR A 410 1.95 -1.92 -11.86
CA TYR A 410 2.51 -1.78 -10.51
C TYR A 410 3.85 -2.50 -10.36
N GLU A 411 4.00 -3.64 -11.02
CA GLU A 411 5.28 -4.33 -11.09
C GLU A 411 6.30 -3.50 -11.89
N HIS A 412 5.90 -2.84 -12.98
CA HIS A 412 6.78 -1.93 -13.74
C HIS A 412 7.28 -0.76 -12.89
N HIS A 413 6.41 -0.12 -12.11
CA HIS A 413 6.78 0.91 -11.14
C HIS A 413 7.83 0.39 -10.16
N ARG A 414 7.58 -0.77 -9.56
CA ARG A 414 8.48 -1.40 -8.59
C ARG A 414 9.85 -1.69 -9.20
N LEU A 415 9.89 -2.26 -10.42
CA LEU A 415 11.12 -2.58 -11.13
C LEU A 415 11.97 -1.33 -11.40
N LEU A 416 11.34 -0.24 -11.83
CA LEU A 416 12.04 1.03 -12.07
C LEU A 416 12.56 1.65 -10.76
N GLN A 417 11.81 1.52 -9.65
CA GLN A 417 12.25 1.98 -8.33
C GLN A 417 13.43 1.16 -7.77
N LEU A 418 13.62 -0.09 -8.20
CA LEU A 418 14.77 -0.90 -7.81
C LEU A 418 16.07 -0.45 -8.47
N LEU A 419 16.02 0.30 -9.58
CA LEU A 419 17.21 0.83 -10.23
C LEU A 419 17.97 1.79 -9.30
N PRO A 420 19.31 1.85 -9.36
CA PRO A 420 20.08 2.88 -8.67
C PRO A 420 19.61 4.30 -9.07
N PRO A 421 19.64 5.30 -8.17
CA PRO A 421 19.16 6.66 -8.47
C PRO A 421 19.81 7.29 -9.72
N LYS A 422 21.08 6.98 -10.00
CA LYS A 422 21.80 7.44 -11.22
C LYS A 422 21.20 6.92 -12.54
N PHE A 423 20.36 5.88 -12.49
CA PHE A 423 19.76 5.22 -13.64
C PHE A 423 18.22 5.29 -13.65
N GLN A 424 17.59 5.82 -12.60
CA GLN A 424 16.14 5.93 -12.58
C GLN A 424 15.65 6.97 -13.60
N PRO A 425 14.67 6.62 -14.46
CA PRO A 425 13.95 7.61 -15.25
C PRO A 425 13.28 8.66 -14.36
N LYS A 426 13.02 9.84 -14.93
CA LYS A 426 12.29 10.92 -14.26
C LYS A 426 10.80 10.56 -14.17
N MET A 427 10.30 10.45 -12.95
CA MET A 427 8.89 10.18 -12.68
C MET A 427 8.05 11.43 -12.98
N LEU A 428 7.00 11.32 -13.80
CA LEU A 428 6.13 12.43 -14.15
C LEU A 428 5.36 12.97 -12.94
N SER A 429 5.06 12.15 -11.94
CA SER A 429 4.41 12.59 -10.69
C SER A 429 5.18 13.69 -9.94
N ASN A 430 6.50 13.79 -10.16
CA ASN A 430 7.34 14.83 -9.56
C ASN A 430 7.22 16.20 -10.26
N PHE A 431 6.70 16.24 -11.49
CA PHE A 431 6.65 17.44 -12.33
C PHE A 431 5.22 17.82 -12.73
N THR A 432 4.25 16.94 -12.51
CA THR A 432 2.86 17.11 -12.91
C THR A 432 1.95 17.36 -11.72
N GLU A 433 1.05 18.33 -11.85
CA GLU A 433 0.02 18.67 -10.86
C GLU A 433 -1.31 18.90 -11.59
N GLU A 434 -2.44 18.49 -11.01
CA GLU A 434 -3.76 18.82 -11.56
C GLU A 434 -4.35 20.02 -10.82
N LYS A 435 -4.73 21.07 -11.57
CA LYS A 435 -5.26 22.32 -10.99
C LYS A 435 -6.54 22.76 -11.68
N VAL A 436 -7.42 23.40 -10.93
CA VAL A 436 -8.64 24.00 -11.46
C VAL A 436 -8.31 25.20 -12.35
N VAL A 437 -9.01 25.33 -13.48
CA VAL A 437 -8.91 26.48 -14.37
C VAL A 437 -9.81 27.60 -13.84
N GLU A 438 -9.28 28.43 -12.93
CA GLU A 438 -10.05 29.48 -12.25
C GLU A 438 -10.72 30.47 -13.23
N SER A 439 -10.13 30.70 -14.41
CA SER A 439 -10.70 31.57 -15.46
C SER A 439 -11.98 31.02 -16.10
N HIS A 440 -12.17 29.70 -16.10
CA HIS A 440 -13.37 29.04 -16.65
C HIS A 440 -14.40 28.72 -15.58
N MET A 441 -14.06 28.93 -14.31
CA MET A 441 -14.98 28.73 -13.19
C MET A 441 -16.06 29.81 -13.20
N GLN A 442 -17.28 29.41 -13.55
CA GLN A 442 -18.45 30.27 -13.47
C GLN A 442 -19.29 29.88 -12.25
N LEU A 443 -19.60 30.82 -11.37
CA LEU A 443 -20.45 30.55 -10.22
C LEU A 443 -21.89 30.25 -10.65
N CYS A 444 -22.57 29.40 -9.90
CA CYS A 444 -23.98 29.08 -10.14
C CYS A 444 -24.86 30.33 -9.96
N GLU A 445 -25.73 30.61 -10.95
CA GLU A 445 -26.64 31.75 -10.97
C GLU A 445 -27.66 31.73 -9.80
N LEU A 446 -27.96 30.54 -9.26
CA LEU A 446 -28.88 30.35 -8.14
C LEU A 446 -28.22 30.66 -6.77
N GLY A 447 -26.89 30.73 -6.68
CA GLY A 447 -26.18 31.08 -5.44
C GLY A 447 -26.62 30.26 -4.21
N SER A 448 -27.19 30.95 -3.20
CA SER A 448 -27.71 30.33 -1.97
C SER A 448 -29.06 29.62 -2.14
N SER A 449 -29.75 29.82 -3.27
CA SER A 449 -31.00 29.13 -3.61
C SER A 449 -30.79 27.86 -4.44
N CYS A 450 -29.54 27.46 -4.67
CA CYS A 450 -29.23 26.23 -5.39
C CYS A 450 -29.59 24.99 -4.54
N GLU A 451 -30.56 24.18 -5.00
CA GLU A 451 -30.99 22.96 -4.32
C GLU A 451 -29.85 21.93 -4.16
N PHE A 452 -29.03 21.73 -5.20
CA PHE A 452 -27.90 20.79 -5.16
C PHE A 452 -26.87 21.14 -4.07
N ARG A 453 -26.43 22.41 -4.01
CA ARG A 453 -25.59 22.93 -2.94
C ARG A 453 -26.28 22.81 -1.58
N GLY A 454 -27.54 23.26 -1.50
CA GLY A 454 -28.34 23.27 -0.28
C GLY A 454 -28.50 21.88 0.33
N TRP A 455 -28.58 20.84 -0.50
CA TRP A 455 -28.63 19.45 -0.06
C TRP A 455 -27.38 19.06 0.74
N PHE A 456 -26.16 19.38 0.26
CA PHE A 456 -24.93 19.09 0.99
C PHE A 456 -24.76 19.98 2.22
N ASP A 457 -25.09 21.27 2.12
CA ASP A 457 -25.05 22.20 3.28
C ASP A 457 -25.98 21.71 4.41
N GLN A 458 -27.17 21.19 4.06
CA GLN A 458 -28.12 20.61 5.02
C GLN A 458 -27.57 19.34 5.68
N HIS A 459 -26.95 18.43 4.92
CA HIS A 459 -26.41 17.18 5.45
C HIS A 459 -25.18 17.41 6.32
N LEU A 460 -24.28 18.31 5.92
CA LEU A 460 -23.10 18.69 6.73
C LEU A 460 -23.49 19.37 8.05
N SER A 461 -24.60 20.11 8.05
CA SER A 461 -25.14 20.77 9.25
C SER A 461 -26.11 19.88 10.04
N SER A 462 -26.32 18.63 9.63
CA SER A 462 -27.32 17.76 10.25
C SER A 462 -26.86 17.23 11.62
N GLU A 463 -27.78 17.22 12.58
CA GLU A 463 -27.55 16.60 13.89
C GLU A 463 -27.24 15.10 13.76
N ALA A 464 -27.84 14.44 12.77
CA ALA A 464 -27.63 13.03 12.46
C ALA A 464 -26.17 12.73 12.10
N LEU A 465 -25.56 13.52 11.21
CA LEU A 465 -24.16 13.40 10.85
C LEU A 465 -23.25 13.69 12.03
N ARG A 466 -23.50 14.78 12.76
CA ARG A 466 -22.70 15.16 13.93
C ARG A 466 -22.67 14.05 14.98
N HIS A 467 -23.84 13.49 15.31
CA HIS A 467 -23.98 12.35 16.22
C HIS A 467 -23.21 11.13 15.71
N GLY A 468 -23.46 10.74 14.46
CA GLY A 468 -22.80 9.60 13.84
C GLY A 468 -21.27 9.72 13.81
N LEU A 469 -20.76 10.91 13.49
CA LEU A 469 -19.33 11.18 13.44
C LEU A 469 -18.69 11.17 14.84
N VAL A 470 -19.38 11.68 15.87
CA VAL A 470 -18.93 11.58 17.27
C VAL A 470 -18.82 10.12 17.70
N CYS A 471 -19.85 9.30 17.47
CA CYS A 471 -19.82 7.86 17.75
C CYS A 471 -18.62 7.20 17.05
N LEU A 472 -18.41 7.52 15.78
CA LEU A 472 -17.34 6.96 14.98
C LEU A 472 -15.94 7.37 15.48
N ILE A 473 -15.74 8.64 15.84
CA ILE A 473 -14.46 9.12 16.41
C ILE A 473 -14.18 8.43 17.74
N ARG A 474 -15.21 8.30 18.60
CA ARG A 474 -15.07 7.66 19.92
C ARG A 474 -14.73 6.18 19.78
N GLU A 475 -15.39 5.47 18.87
CA GLU A 475 -15.08 4.07 18.55
C GLU A 475 -13.63 3.92 18.07
N GLN A 476 -13.18 4.75 17.13
CA GLN A 476 -11.79 4.75 16.63
C GLN A 476 -10.76 5.00 17.73
N SER A 477 -11.11 5.88 18.68
CA SER A 477 -10.26 6.19 19.82
C SER A 477 -10.35 5.18 20.97
N GLN A 478 -11.24 4.17 20.87
CA GLN A 478 -11.60 3.26 21.96
C GLN A 478 -12.02 4.01 23.24
N GLY A 479 -12.74 5.12 23.09
CA GLY A 479 -13.20 5.97 24.17
C GLY A 479 -12.15 6.88 24.81
N LYS A 480 -10.92 6.97 24.27
CA LYS A 480 -9.88 7.90 24.76
C LYS A 480 -10.25 9.37 24.52
N ILE A 481 -10.99 9.64 23.45
CA ILE A 481 -11.51 10.98 23.15
C ILE A 481 -12.87 11.10 23.84
N THR A 482 -13.05 12.14 24.64
CA THR A 482 -14.31 12.41 25.33
C THR A 482 -15.40 12.81 24.33
N GLN A 483 -16.66 12.78 24.76
CA GLN A 483 -17.76 13.19 23.89
C GLN A 483 -17.68 14.69 23.57
N GLU A 484 -17.30 15.50 24.55
CA GLU A 484 -17.12 16.94 24.43
C GLU A 484 -16.00 17.27 23.44
N ASP A 485 -14.84 16.60 23.56
CA ASP A 485 -13.72 16.77 22.63
C ASP A 485 -14.11 16.35 21.20
N ALA A 486 -14.87 15.25 21.08
CA ALA A 486 -15.35 14.78 19.77
C ALA A 486 -16.32 15.78 19.13
N ILE A 487 -17.21 16.39 19.91
CA ILE A 487 -18.10 17.45 19.43
C ILE A 487 -17.31 18.68 19.00
N GLU A 488 -16.35 19.15 19.81
CA GLU A 488 -15.51 20.30 19.46
C GLU A 488 -14.73 20.07 18.16
N MET A 489 -14.19 18.86 17.97
CA MET A 489 -13.53 18.47 16.72
C MET A 489 -14.49 18.49 15.53
N CYS A 490 -15.71 17.98 15.68
CA CYS A 490 -16.73 18.02 14.63
C CYS A 490 -17.08 19.47 14.26
N GLU A 491 -17.37 20.32 15.24
CA GLU A 491 -17.71 21.74 15.01
C GLU A 491 -16.58 22.49 14.31
N LYS A 492 -15.33 22.27 14.74
CA LYS A 492 -14.16 22.85 14.09
C LYS A 492 -13.99 22.34 12.66
N THR A 493 -14.21 21.05 12.42
CA THR A 493 -14.07 20.44 11.10
C THR A 493 -15.15 20.95 10.15
N PHE A 494 -16.42 20.93 10.56
CA PHE A 494 -17.51 21.42 9.72
C PHE A 494 -17.45 22.93 9.51
N GLY A 495 -17.03 23.70 10.52
CA GLY A 495 -16.81 25.15 10.40
C GLY A 495 -15.69 25.53 9.42
N SER A 496 -14.78 24.61 9.10
CA SER A 496 -13.73 24.81 8.10
C SER A 496 -14.16 24.48 6.67
N ILE A 497 -15.29 23.81 6.47
CA ILE A 497 -15.75 23.34 5.16
C ILE A 497 -16.68 24.37 4.53
N GLN A 498 -16.38 24.81 3.31
CA GLN A 498 -17.23 25.71 2.54
C GLN A 498 -17.62 25.05 1.21
N ILE A 499 -18.92 25.02 0.90
CA ILE A 499 -19.41 24.51 -0.39
C ILE A 499 -19.78 25.68 -1.32
N VAL A 500 -19.22 25.65 -2.53
CA VAL A 500 -19.44 26.61 -3.61
C VAL A 500 -19.95 25.87 -4.84
N CYS A 501 -21.12 26.27 -5.35
CA CYS A 501 -21.66 25.69 -6.57
C CYS A 501 -21.26 26.50 -7.81
N CYS A 502 -20.79 25.80 -8.84
CA CYS A 502 -20.30 26.35 -10.10
C CYS A 502 -21.11 25.80 -11.28
N LYS A 503 -21.34 26.60 -12.32
CA LYS A 503 -21.97 26.17 -13.57
C LYS A 503 -21.06 25.24 -14.39
N SER A 504 -19.77 25.56 -14.41
CA SER A 504 -18.71 24.80 -15.08
C SER A 504 -17.53 24.64 -14.13
N LEU A 505 -16.88 23.48 -14.19
CA LEU A 505 -15.70 23.17 -13.40
C LEU A 505 -14.76 22.31 -14.24
N GLU A 506 -13.57 22.84 -14.52
CA GLU A 506 -12.56 22.20 -15.37
C GLU A 506 -11.23 22.17 -14.64
N THR A 507 -10.50 21.07 -14.78
CA THR A 507 -9.11 20.95 -14.36
C THR A 507 -8.20 20.80 -15.57
N GLU A 508 -7.00 21.34 -15.45
CA GLU A 508 -5.93 21.19 -16.42
C GLU A 508 -4.72 20.59 -15.73
N LEU A 509 -3.91 19.84 -16.49
CA LEU A 509 -2.64 19.33 -15.99
C LEU A 509 -1.59 20.42 -16.14
N TRP A 510 -0.78 20.58 -15.11
CA TRP A 510 0.28 21.56 -15.05
C TRP A 510 1.60 20.84 -14.99
N LEU A 511 2.56 21.30 -15.77
CA LEU A 511 3.92 20.80 -15.83
C LEU A 511 4.87 21.93 -15.43
N ASP A 512 5.69 21.73 -14.40
CA ASP A 512 6.68 22.73 -13.94
C ASP A 512 6.09 24.16 -13.80
N ARG A 513 4.83 24.24 -13.35
CA ARG A 513 4.03 25.47 -13.18
C ARG A 513 3.54 26.15 -14.47
N GLN A 514 3.54 25.45 -15.59
CA GLN A 514 2.86 25.88 -16.82
C GLN A 514 1.68 24.94 -17.14
N PRO A 515 0.54 25.46 -17.62
CA PRO A 515 -0.58 24.62 -18.06
C PRO A 515 -0.21 23.83 -19.32
N LEU A 516 -0.57 22.55 -19.35
CA LEU A 516 -0.47 21.71 -20.54
C LEU A 516 -1.73 21.87 -21.38
N ASN A 517 -1.55 22.46 -22.58
CA ASN A 517 -2.65 22.65 -23.52
C ASN A 517 -3.34 21.32 -23.86
N ASP A 518 -4.63 21.41 -24.19
CA ASP A 518 -5.48 20.27 -24.57
C ASP A 518 -5.64 19.19 -23.47
N THR A 519 -5.26 19.50 -22.22
CA THR A 519 -5.50 18.63 -21.06
C THR A 519 -6.67 19.08 -20.19
N ALA A 520 -7.46 20.07 -20.61
CA ALA A 520 -8.65 20.48 -19.87
C ALA A 520 -9.67 19.33 -19.81
N ALA A 521 -10.08 18.96 -18.60
CA ALA A 521 -11.08 17.93 -18.34
C ALA A 521 -12.16 18.49 -17.42
N GLU A 522 -13.42 18.24 -17.78
CA GLU A 522 -14.54 18.62 -16.94
C GLU A 522 -14.66 17.66 -15.76
N ILE A 523 -14.83 18.20 -14.55
CA ILE A 523 -14.93 17.43 -13.31
C ILE A 523 -16.17 17.86 -12.52
N ASP A 524 -16.69 16.94 -11.70
CA ASP A 524 -17.87 17.23 -10.89
C ASP A 524 -17.53 17.92 -9.57
N VAL A 525 -16.34 17.67 -9.01
CA VAL A 525 -15.92 18.19 -7.70
C VAL A 525 -14.44 18.52 -7.67
N TYR A 526 -14.11 19.71 -7.19
CA TYR A 526 -12.74 20.13 -6.89
C TYR A 526 -12.63 20.60 -5.45
N VAL A 527 -11.53 20.26 -4.79
CA VAL A 527 -11.27 20.67 -3.40
C VAL A 527 -10.03 21.54 -3.36
N LYS A 528 -10.17 22.74 -2.80
CA LYS A 528 -9.07 23.66 -2.52
C LYS A 528 -8.78 23.61 -1.02
N GLN A 529 -7.72 22.92 -0.63
CA GLN A 529 -7.25 22.85 0.75
C GLN A 529 -6.40 24.08 1.11
N GLY A 530 -6.82 24.84 2.11
CA GLY A 530 -6.05 25.87 2.79
C GLY A 530 -5.34 25.34 4.04
N LYS A 531 -4.71 26.24 4.83
CA LYS A 531 -4.08 25.86 6.12
C LYS A 531 -5.09 25.45 7.20
N THR A 532 -6.28 26.04 7.16
CA THR A 532 -7.37 25.81 8.12
C THR A 532 -8.74 25.69 7.47
N ASP A 533 -8.87 26.03 6.18
CA ASP A 533 -10.15 26.16 5.48
C ASP A 533 -10.15 25.21 4.28
N CYS A 534 -11.25 24.54 4.02
CA CYS A 534 -11.42 23.57 2.93
C CYS A 534 -12.61 23.97 2.06
N ILE A 535 -12.35 24.38 0.82
CA ILE A 535 -13.40 24.86 -0.09
C ILE A 535 -13.68 23.80 -1.15
N PHE A 536 -14.93 23.34 -1.20
CA PHE A 536 -15.47 22.43 -2.20
C PHE A 536 -16.13 23.22 -3.31
N TYR A 537 -15.64 23.08 -4.53
CA TYR A 537 -16.28 23.58 -5.73
C TYR A 537 -17.02 22.42 -6.39
N LEU A 538 -18.34 22.52 -6.47
CA LEU A 538 -19.20 21.50 -7.05
C LEU A 538 -19.79 22.00 -8.37
N LYS A 539 -19.69 21.21 -9.43
CA LYS A 539 -20.41 21.46 -10.67
C LYS A 539 -21.92 21.29 -10.42
N HIS A 540 -22.72 22.26 -10.85
CA HIS A 540 -24.16 22.27 -10.69
C HIS A 540 -24.78 21.07 -11.41
N ASN A 541 -25.63 20.32 -10.71
CA ASN A 541 -26.33 19.17 -11.24
C ASN A 541 -27.83 19.30 -10.97
N GLU A 542 -28.60 19.72 -11.98
CA GLU A 542 -30.04 19.92 -11.87
C GLU A 542 -30.79 18.62 -11.54
N ASP A 543 -30.32 17.50 -12.10
CA ASP A 543 -30.99 16.20 -12.00
C ASP A 543 -30.76 15.47 -10.66
N MET A 544 -29.95 16.04 -9.76
CA MET A 544 -29.53 15.39 -8.50
C MET A 544 -29.04 13.95 -8.75
N ALA A 545 -28.26 13.75 -9.81
CA ALA A 545 -27.90 12.43 -10.30
C ALA A 545 -27.18 11.62 -9.20
N PRO A 546 -27.66 10.41 -8.83
CA PRO A 546 -27.09 9.64 -7.72
C PRO A 546 -25.59 9.35 -7.86
N LYS A 547 -25.08 9.23 -9.09
CA LYS A 547 -23.65 9.04 -9.38
C LYS A 547 -22.82 10.23 -8.90
N VAL A 548 -23.26 11.45 -9.22
CA VAL A 548 -22.56 12.70 -8.88
C VAL A 548 -22.64 12.94 -7.37
N ILE A 549 -23.80 12.73 -6.76
CA ILE A 549 -23.96 12.85 -5.30
C ILE A 549 -23.02 11.89 -4.57
N ASN A 550 -22.94 10.64 -5.02
CA ASN A 550 -22.05 9.65 -4.43
C ASN A 550 -20.57 10.02 -4.62
N GLU A 551 -20.18 10.57 -5.76
CA GLU A 551 -18.82 11.04 -6.01
C GLU A 551 -18.42 12.18 -5.06
N VAL A 552 -19.29 13.20 -4.94
CA VAL A 552 -19.11 14.31 -3.99
C VAL A 552 -19.00 13.78 -2.56
N ASN A 553 -19.89 12.87 -2.16
CA ASN A 553 -19.91 12.28 -0.84
C ASN A 553 -18.63 11.49 -0.51
N MET A 554 -18.10 10.73 -1.49
CA MET A 554 -16.83 10.01 -1.32
C MET A 554 -15.64 10.95 -1.13
N ILE A 555 -15.64 12.10 -1.81
CA ILE A 555 -14.59 13.12 -1.65
C ILE A 555 -14.75 13.81 -0.28
N LEU A 556 -15.96 14.25 0.10
CA LEU A 556 -16.26 14.80 1.42
C LEU A 556 -15.80 13.88 2.55
N THR A 557 -16.07 12.58 2.43
CA THR A 557 -15.62 11.56 3.39
C THR A 557 -14.11 11.55 3.59
N LYS A 558 -13.33 11.61 2.50
CA LYS A 558 -11.85 11.63 2.54
C LYS A 558 -11.33 12.91 3.19
N GLU A 559 -11.87 14.04 2.77
CA GLU A 559 -11.46 15.37 3.23
C GLU A 559 -11.82 15.62 4.70
N ILE A 560 -13.01 15.20 5.15
CA ILE A 560 -13.40 15.25 6.56
C ILE A 560 -12.42 14.44 7.40
N ASN A 561 -12.02 13.24 6.96
CA ASN A 561 -11.01 12.46 7.68
C ASN A 561 -9.63 13.15 7.69
N ALA A 562 -9.23 13.79 6.57
CA ALA A 562 -7.99 14.54 6.51
C ALA A 562 -7.97 15.73 7.49
N LEU A 563 -9.07 16.49 7.57
CA LEU A 563 -9.25 17.60 8.53
C LEU A 563 -9.24 17.12 9.99
N LEU A 564 -9.74 15.91 10.25
CA LEU A 564 -9.65 15.27 11.57
C LEU A 564 -8.24 14.72 11.88
N GLY A 565 -7.27 14.85 10.96
CA GLY A 565 -5.91 14.35 11.13
C GLY A 565 -5.78 12.84 10.87
N ASN A 566 -6.59 12.30 9.94
CA ASN A 566 -6.62 10.89 9.54
C ASN A 566 -6.86 9.91 10.70
N ARG A 567 -7.74 10.30 11.64
CA ARG A 567 -8.07 9.50 12.83
C ARG A 567 -9.02 8.34 12.56
N ILE A 568 -9.78 8.40 11.47
CA ILE A 568 -10.72 7.35 11.09
C ILE A 568 -9.99 6.35 10.20
N ALA A 569 -9.93 5.08 10.64
CA ALA A 569 -9.35 4.00 9.87
C ALA A 569 -10.11 3.78 8.54
N ALA A 570 -9.37 3.37 7.49
CA ALA A 570 -9.91 3.20 6.13
C ALA A 570 -11.15 2.28 6.05
N ILE A 571 -11.24 1.27 6.94
CA ILE A 571 -12.38 0.35 7.01
C ILE A 571 -13.70 1.02 7.43
N HIS A 572 -13.64 2.13 8.18
CA HIS A 572 -14.82 2.85 8.64
C HIS A 572 -15.13 4.11 7.81
N LEU A 573 -14.32 4.45 6.81
CA LEU A 573 -14.64 5.53 5.86
C LEU A 573 -15.98 5.30 5.12
N PRO A 574 -16.34 4.08 4.68
CA PRO A 574 -17.66 3.85 4.10
C PRO A 574 -18.81 4.14 5.07
N VAL A 575 -18.58 4.01 6.37
CA VAL A 575 -19.59 4.33 7.39
C VAL A 575 -19.79 5.84 7.49
N LEU A 576 -18.69 6.62 7.47
CA LEU A 576 -18.77 8.07 7.36
C LEU A 576 -19.52 8.52 6.10
N GLY A 577 -19.24 7.90 4.95
CA GLY A 577 -19.97 8.15 3.70
C GLY A 577 -21.48 7.84 3.83
N GLN A 578 -21.86 6.80 4.56
CA GLN A 578 -23.28 6.51 4.82
C GLN A 578 -23.92 7.54 5.76
N LEU A 579 -23.19 7.99 6.78
CA LEU A 579 -23.66 9.01 7.72
C LEU A 579 -23.90 10.36 7.04
N LEU A 580 -23.07 10.72 6.05
CA LEU A 580 -23.26 11.93 5.23
C LEU A 580 -24.53 11.91 4.37
N MET A 581 -25.14 10.74 4.19
CA MET A 581 -26.40 10.55 3.45
C MET A 581 -27.61 10.36 4.36
N CYS A 582 -27.46 10.47 5.69
CA CYS A 582 -28.54 10.20 6.64
C CYS A 582 -29.43 11.43 6.82
N ASP A 583 -30.73 11.29 6.53
CA ASP A 583 -31.70 12.38 6.65
C ASP A 583 -32.06 12.72 8.12
N ASN A 584 -31.87 11.77 9.04
CA ASN A 584 -32.29 11.90 10.44
C ASN A 584 -31.47 11.00 11.38
N LEU A 585 -31.64 11.23 12.69
CA LEU A 585 -30.89 10.53 13.74
C LEU A 585 -31.19 9.02 13.78
N GLN A 586 -32.41 8.60 13.42
CA GLN A 586 -32.77 7.18 13.38
C GLN A 586 -31.99 6.44 12.28
N ASP A 587 -31.77 7.07 11.13
CA ASP A 587 -31.01 6.48 10.04
C ASP A 587 -29.51 6.46 10.34
N ALA A 588 -28.98 7.47 11.04
CA ALA A 588 -27.63 7.45 11.58
C ALA A 588 -27.45 6.30 12.59
N GLN A 589 -28.38 6.11 13.53
CA GLN A 589 -28.35 5.00 14.50
C GLN A 589 -28.40 3.62 13.85
N LYS A 590 -29.28 3.42 12.86
CA LYS A 590 -29.32 2.18 12.06
C LYS A 590 -27.99 1.94 11.36
N THR A 591 -27.38 2.99 10.82
CA THR A 591 -26.07 2.95 10.15
C THR A 591 -24.96 2.55 11.12
N LEU A 592 -24.91 3.15 12.32
CA LEU A 592 -23.95 2.79 13.37
C LEU A 592 -24.12 1.33 13.80
N ALA A 593 -25.35 0.91 14.13
CA ALA A 593 -25.66 -0.44 14.58
C ALA A 593 -25.31 -1.51 13.53
N LYS A 594 -25.62 -1.25 12.25
CA LYS A 594 -25.28 -2.15 11.14
C LYS A 594 -23.77 -2.36 11.00
N ASN A 595 -22.97 -1.36 11.34
CA ASN A 595 -21.51 -1.39 11.24
C ASN A 595 -20.82 -1.74 12.57
N GLY A 596 -21.58 -2.17 13.60
CA GLY A 596 -21.03 -2.58 14.89
C GLY A 596 -20.40 -1.46 15.70
N ILE A 597 -20.74 -0.20 15.39
CA ILE A 597 -20.24 0.97 16.14
C ILE A 597 -21.19 1.22 17.30
N HIS A 598 -20.61 1.36 18.50
CA HIS A 598 -21.39 1.70 19.67
C HIS A 598 -21.97 3.11 19.53
N ASP A 599 -23.29 3.20 19.63
CA ASP A 599 -23.96 4.49 19.74
C ASP A 599 -23.45 5.17 21.01
N SER A 600 -22.88 6.37 20.88
CA SER A 600 -22.45 7.17 22.03
C SER A 600 -23.62 7.65 22.87
N ALA A 601 -24.86 7.42 22.40
CA ALA A 601 -26.01 7.41 23.27
C ALA A 601 -25.89 6.26 24.28
N GLU A 602 -25.33 6.56 25.46
CA GLU A 602 -26.23 6.39 26.60
C GLU A 602 -27.48 7.13 26.21
N THR A 603 -28.53 6.36 25.93
CA THR A 603 -29.85 6.92 25.67
C THR A 603 -30.03 8.06 26.65
N ASP A 604 -30.41 9.22 26.13
CA ASP A 604 -30.99 10.31 26.89
C ASP A 604 -32.32 9.86 27.57
N GLY A 605 -32.46 8.57 27.91
CA GLY A 605 -33.42 7.95 28.80
C GLY A 605 -33.06 8.08 30.27
N LEU A 606 -31.97 8.78 30.61
CA LEU A 606 -31.72 9.32 31.95
C LEU A 606 -31.66 10.86 32.01
N ARG A 607 -32.14 11.54 30.97
CA ARG A 607 -33.11 12.62 31.22
C ARG A 607 -34.51 12.01 31.30
N VAL A 608 -34.70 11.10 32.26
CA VAL A 608 -35.91 11.22 33.07
C VAL A 608 -36.00 12.70 33.35
N ASN A 609 -37.13 13.32 33.05
CA ASN A 609 -37.44 14.63 33.56
C ASN A 609 -37.19 14.58 35.08
N SER A 610 -35.97 14.86 35.52
CA SER A 610 -35.70 15.43 36.83
C SER A 610 -36.38 16.77 36.70
N HIS A 611 -37.68 16.74 36.97
CA HIS A 611 -38.55 17.90 36.95
C HIS A 611 -37.76 18.99 37.66
N ALA A 612 -37.41 20.05 36.93
CA ALA A 612 -36.60 21.10 37.50
C ALA A 612 -37.26 21.53 38.83
N PRO A 613 -36.49 21.64 39.93
CA PRO A 613 -37.03 22.14 41.17
C PRO A 613 -37.79 23.45 40.88
N GLY A 614 -39.00 23.60 41.44
CA GLY A 614 -39.94 24.68 41.12
C GLY A 614 -41.10 24.33 40.19
N THR A 615 -41.08 23.17 39.52
CA THR A 615 -42.18 22.75 38.62
C THR A 615 -43.36 22.10 39.37
N ASP A 616 -44.59 22.32 38.89
CA ASP A 616 -45.83 21.74 39.46
C ASP A 616 -45.77 20.19 39.43
N ILE A 617 -45.97 19.55 40.59
CA ILE A 617 -46.14 18.10 40.67
C ILE A 617 -47.44 17.73 39.96
N PRO A 618 -47.41 16.86 38.94
CA PRO A 618 -48.61 16.44 38.24
C PRO A 618 -49.63 15.83 39.19
N LYS A 619 -50.91 16.09 38.91
CA LYS A 619 -52.05 15.68 39.77
C LYS A 619 -52.12 14.17 40.01
N GLU A 620 -51.53 13.39 39.11
CA GLU A 620 -51.43 11.94 39.16
C GLU A 620 -50.53 11.47 40.31
N TRP A 621 -49.52 12.26 40.69
CA TRP A 621 -48.58 11.96 41.77
C TRP A 621 -49.01 12.51 43.13
N HIS A 622 -50.09 13.30 43.21
CA HIS A 622 -50.60 13.86 44.47
C HIS A 622 -51.08 12.79 45.46
N ASP A 623 -51.38 11.57 44.98
CA ASP A 623 -51.70 10.47 45.90
C ASP A 623 -50.46 9.86 46.58
N SER A 624 -49.33 9.87 45.89
CA SER A 624 -48.05 9.30 46.36
C SER A 624 -47.32 10.18 47.38
N LEU A 625 -47.79 11.42 47.59
CA LEU A 625 -47.27 12.34 48.61
C LEU A 625 -47.72 11.91 50.00
N ASP A 626 -46.76 11.55 50.83
CA ASP A 626 -47.01 11.07 52.19
C ASP A 626 -47.33 12.22 53.14
N MET A 627 -48.50 12.12 53.78
CA MET A 627 -49.02 13.09 54.73
C MET A 627 -48.49 12.86 56.15
N ASN A 628 -47.59 11.90 56.37
CA ASN A 628 -47.00 11.69 57.69
C ASN A 628 -46.09 12.87 58.08
N ILE A 629 -46.34 13.45 59.25
CA ILE A 629 -45.60 14.59 59.80
C ILE A 629 -44.20 14.16 60.29
N LEU A 630 -43.99 12.85 60.52
CA LEU A 630 -42.74 12.28 61.02
C LEU A 630 -41.75 11.85 59.92
N ASN A 631 -41.93 12.33 58.69
CA ASN A 631 -40.99 12.03 57.61
C ASN A 631 -39.64 12.69 57.89
N ASN A 632 -38.56 11.94 57.64
CA ASN A 632 -37.21 12.47 57.65
C ASN A 632 -36.79 12.72 56.21
N PHE A 633 -36.15 13.85 55.98
CA PHE A 633 -35.68 14.26 54.66
C PHE A 633 -34.16 14.27 54.64
N GLU A 634 -33.55 13.76 53.57
CA GLU A 634 -32.10 13.75 53.40
C GLU A 634 -31.65 14.83 52.43
N VAL A 635 -30.45 15.38 52.64
CA VAL A 635 -29.86 16.38 51.72
C VAL A 635 -29.68 15.75 50.33
N GLY A 636 -30.16 16.44 49.30
CA GLY A 636 -30.22 15.96 47.91
C GLY A 636 -31.50 15.20 47.54
N GLU A 637 -32.42 14.93 48.47
CA GLU A 637 -33.68 14.24 48.20
C GLU A 637 -34.70 15.15 47.47
N TYR A 638 -35.40 14.61 46.46
CA TYR A 638 -36.55 15.26 45.83
C TYR A 638 -37.81 15.10 46.68
N VAL A 639 -38.38 16.22 47.09
CA VAL A 639 -39.59 16.26 47.92
C VAL A 639 -40.63 17.18 47.29
N GLY A 640 -41.90 17.00 47.65
CA GLY A 640 -42.96 17.93 47.30
C GLY A 640 -43.01 19.09 48.29
N TYR A 641 -43.02 20.32 47.80
CA TYR A 641 -43.24 21.51 48.61
C TYR A 641 -44.60 22.14 48.28
N MET A 642 -45.36 22.47 49.33
CA MET A 642 -46.68 23.08 49.20
C MET A 642 -46.58 24.60 49.26
N THR A 643 -46.85 25.26 48.14
CA THR A 643 -46.98 26.73 48.07
C THR A 643 -48.27 27.10 47.34
N ASN A 644 -49.00 28.12 47.83
CA ASN A 644 -50.23 28.63 47.20
C ASN A 644 -51.26 27.55 46.76
N ASN A 645 -51.50 26.53 47.60
CA ASN A 645 -52.39 25.38 47.33
C ASN A 645 -51.97 24.49 46.14
N LYS A 646 -50.69 24.47 45.79
CA LYS A 646 -50.10 23.57 44.79
C LYS A 646 -48.89 22.84 45.37
N TYR A 647 -48.69 21.60 44.92
CA TYR A 647 -47.48 20.83 45.21
C TYR A 647 -46.49 21.03 44.05
N ILE A 648 -45.26 21.42 44.36
CA ILE A 648 -44.16 21.59 43.40
C ILE A 648 -42.97 20.72 43.79
N TYR A 649 -42.15 20.30 42.82
CA TYR A 649 -40.92 19.56 43.07
C TYR A 649 -39.86 20.48 43.67
N THR A 650 -39.11 20.00 44.65
CA THR A 650 -38.00 20.74 45.26
C THR A 650 -36.93 19.77 45.77
N ILE A 651 -35.71 20.24 45.98
CA ILE A 651 -34.60 19.46 46.54
C ILE A 651 -34.22 20.04 47.91
N ILE A 652 -33.92 19.16 48.87
CA ILE A 652 -33.35 19.57 50.16
C ILE A 652 -31.87 19.93 49.97
N ASP A 653 -31.50 21.18 50.25
CA ASP A 653 -30.12 21.66 50.15
C ASP A 653 -29.37 21.49 51.48
N GLU A 654 -29.98 21.93 52.59
CA GLU A 654 -29.36 21.86 53.91
C GLU A 654 -30.42 21.67 55.02
N GLU A 655 -30.12 20.86 56.03
CA GLU A 655 -30.93 20.76 57.26
C GLU A 655 -30.43 21.76 58.31
N LEU A 656 -31.30 22.65 58.77
CA LEU A 656 -30.96 23.68 59.75
C LEU A 656 -31.13 23.16 61.19
N PRO A 657 -30.23 23.53 62.13
CA PRO A 657 -30.30 23.09 63.52
C PRO A 657 -31.50 23.71 64.27
N GLY A 658 -32.58 22.94 64.42
CA GLY A 658 -33.80 23.36 65.12
C GLY A 658 -33.74 23.26 66.65
N HIS A 659 -34.44 24.16 67.35
CA HIS A 659 -34.58 24.17 68.81
C HIS A 659 -35.64 23.15 69.27
N SER A 660 -35.21 22.10 69.99
CA SER A 660 -35.98 21.06 70.72
C SER A 660 -37.40 20.68 70.21
N GLY A 661 -37.47 19.71 69.28
CA GLY A 661 -38.70 18.99 68.90
C GLY A 661 -38.74 18.60 67.42
N LYS A 662 -39.24 17.41 67.05
CA LYS A 662 -39.26 16.94 65.64
C LYS A 662 -40.10 17.82 64.68
N TYR A 663 -41.05 18.60 65.20
CA TYR A 663 -41.95 19.46 64.42
C TYR A 663 -41.40 20.87 64.13
N SER A 664 -40.28 21.24 64.76
CA SER A 664 -39.64 22.56 64.61
C SER A 664 -38.42 22.51 63.70
N ARG A 665 -38.20 21.40 62.98
CA ARG A 665 -37.12 21.26 62.01
C ARG A 665 -37.37 22.15 60.79
N ARG A 666 -36.30 22.77 60.30
CA ARG A 666 -36.32 23.64 59.13
C ARG A 666 -35.26 23.19 58.13
N TYR A 667 -35.55 23.41 56.87
CA TYR A 667 -34.72 22.98 55.74
C TYR A 667 -34.57 24.14 54.77
N ASN A 668 -33.38 24.30 54.20
CA ASN A 668 -33.15 25.11 53.01
C ASN A 668 -33.50 24.25 51.80
N ILE A 669 -34.35 24.78 50.92
CA ILE A 669 -34.82 24.06 49.74
C ILE A 669 -34.55 24.84 48.46
N LEU A 670 -34.22 24.11 47.39
CA LEU A 670 -33.98 24.68 46.06
C LEU A 670 -35.24 24.56 45.21
N ILE A 671 -35.78 25.70 44.76
CA ILE A 671 -36.99 25.82 43.93
C ILE A 671 -36.64 26.25 42.49
N GLY A 672 -35.37 26.14 42.08
CA GLY A 672 -34.92 26.49 40.73
C GLY A 672 -34.59 27.97 40.50
N GLU A 673 -34.54 28.78 41.56
CA GLU A 673 -33.98 30.14 41.58
C GLU A 673 -32.64 30.14 42.35
N ASP A 674 -31.76 31.13 42.09
CA ASP A 674 -30.34 31.15 42.56
C ASP A 674 -30.15 31.22 44.09
N GLU A 675 -31.20 31.43 44.90
CA GLU A 675 -31.13 31.45 46.37
C GLU A 675 -32.06 30.41 47.02
N PRO A 676 -31.57 29.58 47.96
CA PRO A 676 -32.37 28.59 48.66
C PRO A 676 -33.35 29.24 49.66
N ILE A 677 -34.55 28.65 49.79
CA ILE A 677 -35.62 29.16 50.66
C ILE A 677 -35.70 28.33 51.95
N GLU A 678 -35.73 29.00 53.11
CA GLU A 678 -35.94 28.35 54.42
C GLU A 678 -37.43 27.98 54.59
N VAL A 679 -37.71 26.70 54.81
CA VAL A 679 -39.08 26.18 55.03
C VAL A 679 -39.17 25.25 56.23
N SER A 680 -40.37 25.14 56.80
CA SER A 680 -40.67 24.19 57.87
C SER A 680 -40.85 22.78 57.31
N CYS A 681 -40.47 21.75 58.08
CA CYS A 681 -40.76 20.34 57.75
C CYS A 681 -42.26 20.06 57.48
N LEU A 682 -43.15 20.91 58.02
CA LEU A 682 -44.59 20.81 57.82
C LEU A 682 -45.04 21.11 56.38
N ASP A 683 -44.24 21.88 55.63
CA ASP A 683 -44.52 22.28 54.24
C ASP A 683 -43.96 21.28 53.19
N LEU A 684 -43.21 20.27 53.64
CA LEU A 684 -42.50 19.29 52.81
C LEU A 684 -43.15 17.89 52.86
N TYR A 685 -43.23 17.21 51.71
CA TYR A 685 -43.93 15.94 51.52
C TYR A 685 -43.04 14.94 50.79
N GLN A 686 -42.92 13.72 51.35
CA GLN A 686 -42.08 12.68 50.77
C GLN A 686 -42.89 11.81 49.79
N PHE A 687 -42.26 11.33 48.71
CA PHE A 687 -42.90 10.38 47.80
C PHE A 687 -42.78 8.96 48.35
N LYS A 688 -43.89 8.23 48.49
CA LYS A 688 -43.88 6.80 48.85
C LYS A 688 -44.18 5.93 47.63
N SER A 689 -43.50 4.78 47.57
CA SER A 689 -43.75 3.73 46.57
C SER A 689 -45.00 2.92 46.94
N GLU A 690 -45.92 2.70 45.99
CA GLU A 690 -47.09 1.83 46.18
C GLU A 690 -46.63 0.36 46.26
N LYS A 691 -46.97 -0.35 47.35
CA LYS A 691 -46.82 -1.81 47.39
C LYS A 691 -47.87 -2.44 46.47
N LYS A 692 -47.43 -3.14 45.42
CA LYS A 692 -48.32 -3.96 44.58
C LYS A 692 -48.99 -5.04 45.44
N PRO A 693 -50.30 -5.31 45.28
CA PRO A 693 -50.94 -6.47 45.89
C PRO A 693 -50.36 -7.75 45.27
N GLU A 694 -49.89 -8.69 46.10
CA GLU A 694 -49.47 -10.01 45.64
C GLU A 694 -50.67 -10.74 45.03
N PRO A 695 -50.59 -11.23 43.77
CA PRO A 695 -51.66 -12.01 43.19
C PRO A 695 -51.65 -13.45 43.73
N ASP A 696 -52.86 -13.88 44.11
CA ASP A 696 -53.25 -15.19 44.59
C ASP A 696 -52.65 -16.38 43.82
N ARG A 697 -52.31 -17.43 44.58
CA ARG A 697 -52.05 -18.80 44.10
C ARG A 697 -53.26 -19.31 43.32
N GLY A 698 -53.10 -19.49 42.01
CA GLY A 698 -54.10 -20.14 41.15
C GLY A 698 -53.47 -20.88 39.97
N THR A 699 -53.32 -22.21 40.13
CA THR A 699 -53.41 -23.28 39.11
C THR A 699 -52.68 -23.19 37.74
N CYS A 700 -51.74 -24.13 37.57
CA CYS A 700 -51.24 -24.87 36.39
C CYS A 700 -51.88 -24.63 35.00
N THR A 701 -51.14 -24.56 33.87
CA THR A 701 -50.43 -25.69 33.22
C THR A 701 -49.67 -25.26 31.93
N SER A 702 -48.53 -25.92 31.68
CA SER A 702 -47.80 -26.15 30.39
C SER A 702 -47.23 -24.94 29.63
N ALA A 703 -46.08 -24.96 28.94
CA ALA A 703 -44.91 -25.84 28.86
C ALA A 703 -43.84 -25.08 28.04
N THR A 704 -42.60 -25.58 28.09
CA THR A 704 -41.40 -25.23 27.28
C THR A 704 -40.53 -24.05 27.76
N ALA A 705 -39.51 -24.43 28.56
CA ALA A 705 -38.06 -24.21 28.39
C ALA A 705 -37.60 -22.91 27.67
N SER A 706 -36.56 -22.19 28.07
CA SER A 706 -35.43 -22.40 28.97
C SER A 706 -34.79 -21.02 29.13
N CYS A 707 -34.47 -20.57 30.34
CA CYS A 707 -33.50 -19.50 30.53
C CYS A 707 -32.57 -19.89 31.65
N MET A 708 -31.30 -19.99 31.27
CA MET A 708 -30.21 -20.52 32.07
C MET A 708 -29.98 -19.67 33.30
N GLU A 709 -29.96 -20.38 34.41
CA GLU A 709 -29.30 -20.09 35.67
C GLU A 709 -27.84 -19.68 35.40
N LEU A 710 -27.49 -18.43 35.75
CA LEU A 710 -26.11 -17.97 35.86
C LEU A 710 -25.78 -17.91 37.35
N GLU A 711 -24.98 -18.89 37.79
CA GLU A 711 -24.38 -18.94 39.11
C GLU A 711 -23.44 -17.75 39.31
N LEU A 712 -23.65 -17.02 40.42
CA LEU A 712 -22.71 -16.05 40.94
C LEU A 712 -21.50 -16.76 41.55
N VAL A 713 -20.31 -16.45 41.03
CA VAL A 713 -19.03 -16.87 41.60
C VAL A 713 -18.84 -16.23 42.99
N SER A 714 -18.52 -17.09 43.95
CA SER A 714 -18.21 -16.78 45.35
C SER A 714 -17.07 -15.77 45.50
N GLY A 715 -17.28 -14.74 46.34
CA GLY A 715 -16.19 -13.88 46.79
C GLY A 715 -16.57 -12.58 47.50
N ALA A 716 -17.38 -12.61 48.57
CA ALA A 716 -17.31 -11.61 49.65
C ALA A 716 -18.15 -12.04 50.87
N VAL A 717 -17.54 -12.02 52.05
CA VAL A 717 -18.16 -12.27 53.36
C VAL A 717 -19.04 -11.07 53.77
N PRO A 718 -20.23 -11.29 54.36
CA PRO A 718 -21.17 -10.20 54.69
C PRO A 718 -20.91 -9.59 56.08
N PRO A 719 -21.22 -8.30 56.30
CA PRO A 719 -21.62 -7.81 57.60
C PRO A 719 -23.14 -7.73 57.69
N SER A 720 -23.68 -8.39 58.71
CA SER A 720 -25.08 -8.33 59.12
C SER A 720 -25.50 -6.92 59.54
N SER A 721 -26.69 -6.48 59.13
CA SER A 721 -27.56 -5.65 59.98
C SER A 721 -29.00 -5.62 59.46
N GLN A 722 -29.87 -6.21 60.28
CA GLN A 722 -31.30 -5.96 60.53
C GLN A 722 -32.15 -5.20 59.49
N PRO A 723 -33.28 -5.78 59.03
CA PRO A 723 -34.34 -5.00 58.39
C PRO A 723 -35.11 -4.19 59.44
N SER A 724 -34.84 -2.89 59.55
CA SER A 724 -35.68 -1.95 60.29
C SER A 724 -37.00 -1.73 59.52
N SER A 725 -38.03 -2.41 60.01
CA SER A 725 -39.43 -2.27 59.59
C SER A 725 -39.98 -0.87 59.88
N THR A 726 -40.13 -0.02 58.86
CA THR A 726 -41.11 1.08 58.84
C THR A 726 -42.45 0.56 58.30
N ARG A 727 -43.26 -0.07 59.16
CA ARG A 727 -44.69 -0.29 58.90
C ARG A 727 -45.39 1.08 58.86
N SER A 728 -46.06 1.41 57.75
CA SER A 728 -46.68 2.72 57.52
C SER A 728 -48.15 2.85 57.99
N SER A 729 -48.74 1.78 58.55
CA SER A 729 -50.14 1.77 58.99
C SER A 729 -50.24 1.11 60.38
N PRO A 730 -51.06 1.65 61.32
CA PRO A 730 -51.29 1.04 62.63
C PRO A 730 -51.97 -0.32 62.48
N ALA A 731 -51.67 -1.27 63.38
CA ALA A 731 -52.25 -2.60 63.33
C ALA A 731 -53.64 -2.68 64.00
N SER A 732 -54.01 -1.69 64.84
CA SER A 732 -55.31 -1.63 65.52
C SER A 732 -55.84 -0.20 65.71
N PHE A 733 -57.13 -0.08 66.08
CA PHE A 733 -57.78 1.18 66.40
C PHE A 733 -57.22 1.85 67.67
N GLU A 734 -56.82 1.08 68.70
CA GLU A 734 -56.20 1.67 69.90
C GLU A 734 -54.79 2.21 69.63
N GLU A 735 -54.05 1.64 68.68
CA GLU A 735 -52.76 2.20 68.24
C GLU A 735 -52.97 3.51 67.48
N ALA A 736 -53.97 3.58 66.61
CA ALA A 736 -54.34 4.81 65.90
C ALA A 736 -54.73 5.94 66.87
N LYS A 737 -55.51 5.65 67.92
CA LYS A 737 -55.85 6.64 68.95
C LYS A 737 -54.62 7.17 69.69
N ARG A 738 -53.74 6.27 70.13
CA ARG A 738 -52.50 6.65 70.82
C ARG A 738 -51.59 7.51 69.94
N GLU A 739 -51.51 7.20 68.65
CA GLU A 739 -50.75 7.99 67.69
C GLU A 739 -51.38 9.38 67.49
N ILE A 740 -52.71 9.45 67.33
CA ILE A 740 -53.47 10.70 67.20
C ILE A 740 -53.29 11.58 68.44
N ASP A 741 -53.47 11.05 69.65
CA ASP A 741 -53.37 11.81 70.90
C ASP A 741 -51.95 12.34 71.12
N LYS A 742 -50.94 11.51 70.85
CA LYS A 742 -49.53 11.92 70.93
C LYS A 742 -49.22 13.04 69.94
N CYS A 743 -49.65 12.91 68.69
CA CYS A 743 -49.45 13.94 67.68
C CYS A 743 -50.18 15.23 68.06
N LEU A 744 -51.43 15.16 68.52
CA LEU A 744 -52.19 16.34 68.91
C LEU A 744 -51.60 17.07 70.11
N ALA A 745 -51.06 16.33 71.11
CA ALA A 745 -50.39 16.93 72.26
C ALA A 745 -49.13 17.72 71.86
N GLU A 746 -48.36 17.20 70.90
CA GLU A 746 -47.15 17.85 70.37
C GLU A 746 -47.49 18.99 69.39
N ILE A 747 -48.57 18.87 68.61
CA ILE A 747 -49.01 19.91 67.67
C ILE A 747 -49.60 21.12 68.40
N TRP A 748 -50.25 20.92 69.56
CA TRP A 748 -50.86 22.03 70.31
C TRP A 748 -49.86 22.95 71.00
N THR A 749 -48.58 22.57 71.10
CA THR A 749 -47.51 23.45 71.61
C THR A 749 -46.98 24.43 70.55
N LEU A 750 -47.31 24.21 69.27
CA LEU A 750 -46.86 25.03 68.14
C LEU A 750 -47.60 26.37 68.05
N SER A 751 -47.03 27.31 67.28
CA SER A 751 -47.66 28.58 66.89
C SER A 751 -48.98 28.37 66.14
N GLU A 752 -49.87 29.36 66.08
CA GLU A 752 -51.20 29.17 65.45
C GLU A 752 -51.11 28.75 63.97
N GLU A 753 -50.14 29.31 63.24
CA GLU A 753 -49.93 29.02 61.82
C GLU A 753 -49.36 27.61 61.58
N GLU A 754 -48.33 27.23 62.33
CA GLU A 754 -47.73 25.89 62.25
C GLU A 754 -48.70 24.81 62.76
N ARG A 755 -49.45 25.12 63.83
CA ARG A 755 -50.51 24.26 64.35
C ARG A 755 -51.57 23.99 63.29
N ARG A 756 -51.97 25.00 62.52
CA ARG A 756 -52.93 24.85 61.41
C ARG A 756 -52.39 23.94 60.31
N LYS A 757 -51.13 24.12 59.91
CA LYS A 757 -50.46 23.27 58.90
C LYS A 757 -50.35 21.81 59.38
N ALA A 758 -49.93 21.60 60.62
CA ALA A 758 -49.80 20.27 61.20
C ALA A 758 -51.15 19.56 61.40
N ILE A 759 -52.20 20.27 61.83
CA ILE A 759 -53.56 19.71 61.93
C ILE A 759 -54.11 19.33 60.56
N ARG A 760 -53.92 20.17 59.52
CA ARG A 760 -54.31 19.83 58.14
C ARG A 760 -53.65 18.52 57.68
N ARG A 761 -52.35 18.37 57.93
CA ARG A 761 -51.56 17.20 57.51
C ARG A 761 -52.00 15.93 58.25
N LEU A 762 -52.24 16.03 59.58
CA LEU A 762 -52.80 14.93 60.36
C LEU A 762 -54.23 14.58 59.90
N TYR A 763 -55.04 15.58 59.56
CA TYR A 763 -56.40 15.41 59.04
C TYR A 763 -56.41 14.68 57.70
N LEU A 764 -55.54 15.06 56.75
CA LEU A 764 -55.42 14.38 55.44
C LEU A 764 -54.85 12.96 55.56
N ARG A 765 -53.93 12.71 56.50
CA ARG A 765 -53.35 11.38 56.75
C ARG A 765 -54.38 10.34 57.14
N TRP A 766 -55.31 10.70 58.04
CA TRP A 766 -56.34 9.77 58.52
C TRP A 766 -57.63 9.82 57.70
N HIS A 767 -57.72 10.67 56.66
CA HIS A 767 -58.94 10.80 55.86
C HIS A 767 -59.28 9.47 55.14
N PRO A 768 -60.56 9.03 55.11
CA PRO A 768 -60.96 7.77 54.48
C PRO A 768 -60.59 7.67 52.99
N ASP A 769 -60.73 8.77 52.23
CA ASP A 769 -60.39 8.78 50.79
C ASP A 769 -58.89 8.61 50.49
N LYS A 770 -58.01 8.79 51.48
CA LYS A 770 -56.56 8.58 51.37
C LYS A 770 -56.12 7.18 51.81
N ASN A 771 -57.00 6.41 52.44
CA ASN A 771 -56.72 5.08 52.99
C ASN A 771 -57.73 4.04 52.46
N PRO A 772 -57.78 3.78 51.14
CA PRO A 772 -58.77 2.89 50.53
C PRO A 772 -58.61 1.42 50.97
N ASP A 773 -57.41 1.01 51.40
CA ASP A 773 -57.09 -0.38 51.72
C ASP A 773 -57.65 -0.82 53.09
N CYS A 774 -58.00 0.11 53.98
CA CYS A 774 -58.54 -0.15 55.32
C CYS A 774 -59.64 0.86 55.70
N PRO A 775 -60.79 0.88 54.97
CA PRO A 775 -61.76 1.97 55.05
C PRO A 775 -62.50 2.06 56.40
N SER A 776 -62.74 0.93 57.08
CA SER A 776 -63.41 0.89 58.38
C SER A 776 -62.54 1.49 59.49
N LEU A 777 -61.27 1.07 59.57
CA LEU A 777 -60.30 1.57 60.55
C LEU A 777 -60.03 3.07 60.35
N ALA A 778 -59.85 3.51 59.09
CA ALA A 778 -59.62 4.90 58.75
C ALA A 778 -60.82 5.79 59.12
N ALA A 779 -62.06 5.33 58.84
CA ALA A 779 -63.26 6.09 59.20
C ALA A 779 -63.44 6.27 60.71
N GLU A 780 -63.15 5.24 61.51
CA GLU A 780 -63.22 5.31 62.97
C GLU A 780 -62.11 6.22 63.55
N ALA A 781 -60.87 6.06 63.08
CA ALA A 781 -59.74 6.90 63.50
C ALA A 781 -59.94 8.37 63.12
N PHE A 782 -60.47 8.64 61.93
CA PHE A 782 -60.80 9.99 61.47
C PHE A 782 -61.89 10.66 62.30
N LYS A 783 -62.95 9.92 62.65
CA LYS A 783 -64.02 10.43 63.52
C LYS A 783 -63.52 10.75 64.92
N TYR A 784 -62.60 9.93 65.44
CA TYR A 784 -61.92 10.19 66.71
C TYR A 784 -61.05 11.45 66.65
N LEU A 785 -60.24 11.61 65.60
CA LEU A 785 -59.41 12.79 65.35
C LEU A 785 -60.24 14.08 65.30
N GLN A 786 -61.36 14.09 64.56
CA GLN A 786 -62.25 15.25 64.48
C GLN A 786 -62.83 15.64 65.84
N ASN A 787 -63.27 14.66 66.64
CA ASN A 787 -63.77 14.92 67.99
C ASN A 787 -62.70 15.50 68.92
N GLN A 788 -61.46 14.98 68.86
CA GLN A 788 -60.35 15.49 69.69
C GLN A 788 -59.92 16.90 69.29
N ILE A 789 -59.86 17.22 67.99
CA ILE A 789 -59.59 18.60 67.51
C ILE A 789 -60.70 19.56 67.98
N ASP A 790 -61.96 19.13 67.90
CA ASP A 790 -63.11 19.92 68.35
C ASP A 790 -63.14 20.11 69.89
N GLU A 791 -62.73 19.12 70.67
CA GLU A 791 -62.60 19.22 72.13
C GLU A 791 -61.45 20.16 72.55
N LEU A 792 -60.29 20.05 71.89
CA LEU A 792 -59.13 20.89 72.18
C LEU A 792 -59.33 22.34 71.74
N SER A 793 -60.07 22.59 70.65
CA SER A 793 -60.42 23.93 70.17
C SER A 793 -61.55 24.60 70.98
N LYS A 794 -62.42 23.85 71.65
CA LYS A 794 -63.43 24.43 72.56
C LYS A 794 -62.87 24.80 73.95
N GLY A 795 -61.61 24.45 74.22
CA GLY A 795 -60.95 24.62 75.51
C GLY A 795 -61.41 23.58 76.53
N LYS A 796 -60.48 22.99 77.29
CA LYS A 796 -60.78 22.06 78.39
C LYS A 796 -61.48 22.81 79.55
N SER A 797 -62.78 23.07 79.45
CA SER A 797 -63.58 23.51 80.59
C SER A 797 -63.92 22.32 81.50
N LYS A 798 -62.98 21.95 82.39
CA LYS A 798 -63.27 21.19 83.62
C LYS A 798 -62.81 22.02 84.82
N GLY A 799 -63.76 22.66 85.50
CA GLY A 799 -63.60 23.17 86.87
C GLY A 799 -63.98 24.64 87.08
N LYS A 800 -65.16 24.86 87.68
CA LYS A 800 -65.60 25.96 88.57
C LYS A 800 -64.52 27.03 88.86
N THR A 801 -64.72 28.35 88.74
CA THR A 801 -65.71 29.19 89.44
C THR A 801 -65.69 30.60 88.84
N ALA A 802 -66.79 31.34 89.00
CA ALA A 802 -67.08 32.68 88.50
C ALA A 802 -66.04 33.77 88.84
N GLY A 803 -65.89 34.77 87.95
CA GLY A 803 -65.26 36.05 88.30
C GLY A 803 -64.66 36.88 87.16
N SER A 804 -65.53 37.50 86.34
CA SER A 804 -65.43 38.87 85.80
C SER A 804 -64.13 39.40 85.14
N TYR A 805 -64.23 39.55 83.80
CA TYR A 805 -63.77 40.66 82.93
C TYR A 805 -62.29 41.12 82.93
N SER A 806 -61.58 40.75 81.86
CA SER A 806 -61.06 41.74 80.88
C SER A 806 -60.66 41.05 79.57
N SER A 807 -61.18 41.61 78.47
CA SER A 807 -61.03 41.15 77.09
C SER A 807 -59.61 41.27 76.56
N TYR A 808 -59.04 40.15 76.10
CA TYR A 808 -58.41 40.08 74.79
C TYR A 808 -58.83 38.76 74.14
N SER A 809 -59.62 38.89 73.08
CA SER A 809 -60.02 37.80 72.19
C SER A 809 -58.76 37.23 71.50
N GLY A 810 -58.06 36.31 72.16
CA GLY A 810 -57.14 35.40 71.50
C GLY A 810 -57.96 34.48 70.60
N ALA A 811 -57.83 34.65 69.29
CA ALA A 811 -58.60 33.99 68.25
C ALA A 811 -58.67 32.47 68.51
N ASN A 812 -59.86 31.98 68.85
CA ASN A 812 -60.07 30.56 69.01
C ASN A 812 -60.14 29.94 67.61
N SER A 813 -59.09 29.21 67.21
CA SER A 813 -58.92 28.66 65.86
C SER A 813 -59.98 27.59 65.58
N ASN A 814 -61.10 27.99 64.97
CA ASN A 814 -62.21 27.10 64.64
C ASN A 814 -61.89 26.29 63.36
N PHE A 815 -61.23 25.14 63.53
CA PHE A 815 -60.78 24.28 62.42
C PHE A 815 -61.92 23.74 61.55
N ARG A 816 -63.15 23.72 62.08
CA ARG A 816 -64.35 23.26 61.36
C ARG A 816 -64.61 24.03 60.06
N ASN A 817 -64.17 25.28 59.98
CA ASN A 817 -64.27 26.10 58.77
C ASN A 817 -63.41 25.56 57.60
N PHE A 818 -62.36 24.80 57.89
CA PHE A 818 -61.44 24.25 56.87
C PHE A 818 -61.78 22.81 56.46
N TYR A 819 -62.62 22.09 57.20
CA TYR A 819 -62.95 20.69 56.92
C TYR A 819 -63.55 20.48 55.52
N GLN A 820 -64.37 21.42 55.03
CA GLN A 820 -64.91 21.33 53.68
C GLN A 820 -63.80 21.38 52.62
N GLN A 821 -62.83 22.29 52.77
CA GLN A 821 -61.69 22.43 51.87
C GLN A 821 -60.80 21.18 51.92
N TRP A 822 -60.48 20.67 53.11
CA TRP A 822 -59.61 19.50 53.26
C TRP A 822 -60.28 18.20 52.77
N ASN A 823 -61.61 18.07 52.96
CA ASN A 823 -62.36 16.95 52.39
C ASN A 823 -62.38 17.00 50.86
N GLN A 824 -62.49 18.20 50.28
CA GLN A 824 -62.42 18.38 48.83
C GLN A 824 -61.02 18.04 48.28
N GLU A 825 -59.96 18.41 49.00
CA GLU A 825 -58.58 18.06 48.67
C GLU A 825 -58.34 16.55 48.73
N ALA A 826 -58.80 15.87 49.78
CA ALA A 826 -58.68 14.40 49.88
C ALA A 826 -59.40 13.67 48.74
N ARG A 827 -60.61 14.13 48.38
CA ARG A 827 -61.35 13.63 47.20
C ARG A 827 -60.63 13.91 45.90
N TYR A 828 -59.99 15.08 45.79
CA TYR A 828 -59.23 15.45 44.60
C TYR A 828 -58.06 14.49 44.36
N HIS A 829 -57.28 14.22 45.41
CA HIS A 829 -56.17 13.26 45.36
C HIS A 829 -56.65 11.86 44.95
N ARG A 830 -57.76 11.37 45.52
CA ARG A 830 -58.39 10.10 45.14
C ARG A 830 -58.87 10.08 43.68
N SER A 831 -59.50 11.16 43.21
CA SER A 831 -60.00 11.25 41.84
C SER A 831 -58.88 11.26 40.78
N GLY A 832 -57.71 11.81 41.13
CA GLY A 832 -56.50 11.75 40.31
C GLY A 832 -56.02 10.31 40.14
N ARG A 833 -55.92 9.57 41.25
CA ARG A 833 -55.61 8.14 41.27
C ARG A 833 -56.60 7.32 40.42
N GLU A 834 -57.91 7.48 40.64
CA GLU A 834 -58.92 6.69 39.92
C GLU A 834 -58.95 6.98 38.40
N ARG A 835 -58.68 8.21 37.96
CA ARG A 835 -58.53 8.54 36.53
C ARG A 835 -57.33 7.85 35.90
N PHE A 836 -56.20 7.84 36.61
CA PHE A 836 -54.98 7.19 36.15
C PHE A 836 -55.19 5.67 35.99
N PHE A 837 -55.78 5.00 36.99
CA PHE A 837 -56.04 3.55 36.93
C PHE A 837 -57.17 3.14 35.96
N ARG A 838 -58.23 3.95 35.77
CA ARG A 838 -59.28 3.65 34.78
C ARG A 838 -58.86 3.91 33.33
N GLY A 839 -57.88 4.79 33.08
CA GLY A 839 -57.32 5.06 31.76
C GLY A 839 -56.30 4.02 31.29
N ASN A 840 -55.93 3.04 32.13
CA ASN A 840 -54.74 2.24 31.94
C ASN A 840 -55.03 0.75 31.61
N ARG A 841 -55.57 0.51 30.41
CA ARG A 841 -55.33 -0.76 29.68
C ARG A 841 -54.32 -0.60 28.52
N SER A 842 -53.68 0.56 28.40
CA SER A 842 -52.64 0.82 27.39
C SER A 842 -51.86 2.11 27.71
N TYR A 843 -51.28 2.23 28.91
CA TYR A 843 -50.23 3.24 29.11
C TYR A 843 -48.89 2.64 28.71
N ASN A 844 -48.46 2.95 27.49
CA ASN A 844 -47.07 2.79 27.07
C ASN A 844 -46.40 4.15 27.27
N PHE A 845 -45.50 4.23 28.26
CA PHE A 845 -44.73 5.43 28.61
C PHE A 845 -44.07 6.07 27.37
N TRP A 846 -43.69 5.26 26.39
CA TRP A 846 -43.06 5.68 25.13
C TRP A 846 -44.02 6.25 24.09
N THR A 847 -45.32 5.92 24.12
CA THR A 847 -46.32 6.45 23.16
C THR A 847 -46.88 7.83 23.55
N HIS A 848 -46.66 8.30 24.77
CA HIS A 848 -47.07 9.66 25.15
C HIS A 848 -46.04 10.72 24.71
N ASN A 849 -44.77 10.32 24.52
CA ASN A 849 -43.66 11.19 24.13
C ASN A 849 -43.13 10.94 22.71
N SER A 850 -43.74 10.07 21.92
CA SER A 850 -43.50 10.00 20.47
C SER A 850 -44.59 10.80 19.76
N ASP A 851 -44.17 11.60 18.78
CA ASP A 851 -44.97 12.51 17.97
C ASP A 851 -46.43 12.04 17.79
N VAL A 852 -47.35 12.69 18.49
CA VAL A 852 -48.77 12.65 18.13
C VAL A 852 -48.84 13.26 16.73
N PRO A 853 -49.21 12.50 15.68
CA PRO A 853 -49.25 13.03 14.33
C PRO A 853 -50.21 14.21 14.33
N ARG A 854 -49.70 15.43 14.10
CA ARG A 854 -50.54 16.63 14.11
C ARG A 854 -51.31 16.69 12.79
N PRO A 855 -52.65 16.57 12.79
CA PRO A 855 -53.45 16.73 11.59
C PRO A 855 -53.19 18.10 10.93
N ASN A 856 -52.76 18.11 9.66
CA ASN A 856 -52.65 19.34 8.90
C ASN A 856 -53.93 19.55 8.07
N ARG A 857 -54.92 20.20 8.68
CA ARG A 857 -56.24 20.43 8.05
C ARG A 857 -56.17 21.38 6.86
N GLU A 858 -55.27 22.37 6.91
CA GLU A 858 -55.12 23.37 5.84
C GLU A 858 -54.51 22.74 4.59
N GLU A 859 -53.47 21.94 4.76
CA GLU A 859 -52.83 21.25 3.65
C GLU A 859 -53.73 20.14 3.08
N ALA A 860 -54.46 19.41 3.93
CA ALA A 860 -55.50 18.50 3.48
C ALA A 860 -56.57 19.21 2.60
N GLN A 861 -57.00 20.42 2.98
CA GLN A 861 -57.93 21.21 2.18
C GLN A 861 -57.30 21.71 0.87
N ARG A 862 -56.01 22.06 0.87
CA ARG A 862 -55.28 22.47 -0.34
C ARG A 862 -55.20 21.34 -1.35
N TRP A 863 -54.78 20.14 -0.92
CA TRP A 863 -54.71 18.95 -1.77
C TRP A 863 -56.09 18.51 -2.26
N CYS A 864 -57.12 18.62 -1.42
CA CYS A 864 -58.50 18.33 -1.82
C CYS A 864 -59.05 19.35 -2.84
N ARG A 865 -58.68 20.64 -2.71
CA ARG A 865 -58.99 21.66 -3.73
C ARG A 865 -58.32 21.35 -5.06
N GLN A 866 -57.06 20.95 -5.06
CA GLN A 866 -56.37 20.55 -6.29
C GLN A 866 -57.00 19.31 -6.93
N ALA A 867 -57.33 18.29 -6.15
CA ALA A 867 -58.02 17.09 -6.64
C ALA A 867 -59.37 17.43 -7.29
N ARG A 868 -60.13 18.41 -6.76
CA ARG A 868 -61.37 18.88 -7.37
C ARG A 868 -61.14 19.65 -8.68
N CYS A 869 -60.08 20.46 -8.75
CA CYS A 869 -59.72 21.17 -9.98
C CYS A 869 -59.33 20.18 -11.07
N ASP A 870 -58.54 19.17 -10.74
CA ASP A 870 -58.14 18.12 -11.68
C ASP A 870 -59.34 17.28 -12.14
N LEU A 871 -60.32 17.06 -11.26
CA LEU A 871 -61.56 16.34 -11.62
C LEU A 871 -62.40 17.16 -12.59
N ASN A 872 -62.55 18.47 -12.36
CA ASN A 872 -63.23 19.36 -13.31
C ASN A 872 -62.48 19.44 -14.65
N ALA A 873 -61.15 19.45 -14.62
CA ALA A 873 -60.32 19.42 -15.82
C ALA A 873 -60.43 18.08 -16.56
N ALA A 874 -60.69 16.97 -15.86
CA ALA A 874 -60.95 15.67 -16.47
C ALA A 874 -62.32 15.65 -17.15
N TYR A 875 -63.36 16.25 -16.54
CA TYR A 875 -64.70 16.36 -17.13
C TYR A 875 -64.71 17.10 -18.47
N ASN A 876 -63.85 18.13 -18.62
CA ASN A 876 -63.74 18.89 -19.87
C ASN A 876 -63.16 18.06 -21.02
N ASP A 877 -62.38 17.00 -20.73
CA ASP A 877 -61.80 16.13 -21.75
C ASP A 877 -62.76 14.99 -22.18
N ILE A 878 -63.91 14.85 -21.52
CA ILE A 878 -64.90 13.81 -21.81
C ILE A 878 -65.66 14.18 -23.10
N GLY A 879 -65.31 13.51 -24.20
CA GLY A 879 -65.99 13.65 -25.49
C GLY A 879 -65.18 14.34 -26.58
N GLU A 880 -64.01 14.90 -26.25
CA GLU A 880 -63.15 15.63 -27.20
C GLU A 880 -62.05 14.77 -27.87
N GLY A 881 -62.06 13.45 -27.67
CA GLY A 881 -61.09 12.52 -28.28
C GLY A 881 -59.78 12.33 -27.51
N SER A 882 -59.52 13.12 -26.46
CA SER A 882 -58.31 13.10 -25.62
C SER A 882 -58.44 12.15 -24.41
N THR A 883 -58.66 10.86 -24.67
CA THR A 883 -58.99 9.87 -23.62
C THR A 883 -57.83 9.63 -22.65
N GLU A 884 -56.60 9.70 -23.14
CA GLU A 884 -55.37 9.54 -22.36
C GLU A 884 -55.17 10.65 -21.32
N TRP A 885 -55.47 11.90 -21.68
CA TRP A 885 -55.41 13.04 -20.77
C TRP A 885 -56.50 12.98 -19.70
N CYS A 886 -57.71 12.55 -20.09
CA CYS A 886 -58.78 12.28 -19.14
C CYS A 886 -58.36 11.23 -18.10
N LEU A 887 -57.76 10.11 -18.53
CA LEU A 887 -57.32 9.03 -17.64
C LEU A 887 -56.16 9.47 -16.72
N PHE A 888 -55.20 10.23 -17.25
CA PHE A 888 -54.11 10.80 -16.45
C PHE A 888 -54.63 11.75 -15.37
N LYS A 889 -55.55 12.64 -15.71
CA LYS A 889 -56.17 13.56 -14.75
C LYS A 889 -56.97 12.79 -13.68
N VAL A 890 -57.71 11.75 -14.05
CA VAL A 890 -58.42 10.89 -13.08
C VAL A 890 -57.45 10.19 -12.12
N HIS A 891 -56.28 9.74 -12.57
CA HIS A 891 -55.24 9.22 -11.68
C HIS A 891 -54.77 10.27 -10.68
N GLN A 892 -54.47 11.48 -11.17
CA GLN A 892 -54.04 12.60 -10.33
C GLN A 892 -55.10 12.97 -9.28
N VAL A 893 -56.39 12.94 -9.63
CA VAL A 893 -57.51 13.14 -8.69
C VAL A 893 -57.45 12.14 -7.54
N VAL A 894 -57.26 10.85 -7.84
CA VAL A 894 -57.23 9.78 -6.84
C VAL A 894 -56.01 9.90 -5.94
N GLU A 895 -54.82 10.10 -6.52
CA GLU A 895 -53.58 10.27 -5.76
C GLU A 895 -53.64 11.48 -4.80
N LYS A 896 -54.09 12.64 -5.31
CA LYS A 896 -54.19 13.86 -4.50
C LYS A 896 -55.27 13.76 -3.43
N SER A 897 -56.36 13.04 -3.69
CA SER A 897 -57.40 12.76 -2.69
C SER A 897 -56.89 11.87 -1.56
N LEU A 898 -56.09 10.84 -1.88
CA LEU A 898 -55.47 9.96 -0.89
C LEU A 898 -54.44 10.71 -0.04
N LYS A 899 -53.58 11.54 -0.66
CA LYS A 899 -52.63 12.42 0.04
C LYS A 899 -53.36 13.40 0.98
N ALA A 900 -54.47 13.99 0.55
CA ALA A 900 -55.29 14.86 1.39
C ALA A 900 -55.81 14.15 2.66
N VAL A 901 -56.16 12.86 2.57
CA VAL A 901 -56.59 12.07 3.74
C VAL A 901 -55.43 11.82 4.71
N GLN A 902 -54.23 11.54 4.19
CA GLN A 902 -53.03 11.37 5.02
C GLN A 902 -52.63 12.68 5.72
N TYR A 903 -52.63 13.83 5.03
CA TYR A 903 -52.42 15.14 5.66
C TYR A 903 -53.44 15.41 6.79
N LYS A 904 -54.71 15.05 6.57
CA LYS A 904 -55.79 15.23 7.55
C LYS A 904 -55.63 14.35 8.80
N ARG A 905 -54.85 13.26 8.75
CA ARG A 905 -54.74 12.30 9.85
C ARG A 905 -53.37 12.32 10.51
N HIS A 906 -52.30 12.38 9.71
CA HIS A 906 -50.92 12.22 10.14
C HIS A 906 -50.04 13.45 9.93
N GLY A 907 -50.54 14.49 9.25
CA GLY A 907 -49.80 15.74 9.01
C GLY A 907 -48.83 15.71 7.84
N ASN A 908 -48.37 14.52 7.42
CA ASN A 908 -47.48 14.30 6.27
C ASN A 908 -47.97 13.13 5.39
N PRO A 909 -47.77 13.15 4.06
CA PRO A 909 -48.14 12.06 3.16
C PRO A 909 -47.01 11.02 3.07
N SER A 910 -47.35 9.75 2.82
CA SER A 910 -46.34 8.72 2.57
C SER A 910 -45.90 8.72 1.09
N SER A 911 -44.64 8.34 0.82
CA SER A 911 -44.09 8.19 -0.55
C SER A 911 -44.49 6.88 -1.22
N SER A 912 -45.44 6.14 -0.64
CA SER A 912 -45.90 4.84 -1.10
C SER A 912 -46.81 4.94 -2.34
N SER A 913 -46.97 3.82 -3.07
CA SER A 913 -47.88 3.78 -4.21
C SER A 913 -49.35 4.00 -3.81
N ILE A 914 -50.19 4.51 -4.73
CA ILE A 914 -51.62 4.77 -4.48
C ILE A 914 -52.40 3.55 -3.99
N ALA A 915 -51.97 2.33 -4.32
CA ALA A 915 -52.64 1.10 -3.85
C ALA A 915 -52.39 0.85 -2.36
N VAL A 916 -51.14 1.06 -1.91
CA VAL A 916 -50.76 0.92 -0.50
C VAL A 916 -51.46 1.99 0.33
N ILE A 917 -51.51 3.23 -0.17
CA ILE A 917 -52.22 4.32 0.52
C ILE A 917 -53.73 4.04 0.57
N ALA A 918 -54.33 3.51 -0.50
CA ALA A 918 -55.75 3.18 -0.51
C ALA A 918 -56.10 2.04 0.46
N GLU A 919 -55.24 1.04 0.59
CA GLU A 919 -55.38 -0.04 1.56
C GLU A 919 -55.31 0.47 2.99
N GLU A 920 -54.33 1.35 3.28
CA GLU A 920 -54.25 2.01 4.58
C GLU A 920 -55.50 2.84 4.89
N VAL A 921 -55.93 3.69 3.94
CA VAL A 921 -57.12 4.55 4.08
C VAL A 921 -58.43 3.76 4.20
N SER A 922 -58.51 2.56 3.64
CA SER A 922 -59.70 1.70 3.75
C SER A 922 -60.03 1.30 5.19
N HIS A 923 -59.03 1.25 6.06
CA HIS A 923 -59.19 0.94 7.48
C HIS A 923 -59.69 2.15 8.30
N TYR A 924 -59.73 3.34 7.71
CA TYR A 924 -60.03 4.57 8.43
C TYR A 924 -61.51 4.82 8.65
N ASN A 925 -62.36 4.34 7.73
CA ASN A 925 -63.81 4.48 7.81
C ASN A 925 -64.46 3.31 7.05
N PRO A 926 -65.49 2.65 7.61
CA PRO A 926 -66.23 1.60 6.92
C PRO A 926 -66.72 1.96 5.52
N GLN A 927 -67.02 3.25 5.26
CA GLN A 927 -67.45 3.76 3.95
C GLN A 927 -66.35 3.77 2.88
N LEU A 928 -65.07 3.59 3.27
CA LEU A 928 -63.91 3.58 2.38
C LEU A 928 -63.35 2.17 2.16
N ARG A 929 -64.06 1.12 2.62
CA ARG A 929 -63.60 -0.27 2.53
C ARG A 929 -63.36 -0.74 1.09
N ASP A 930 -64.11 -0.20 0.13
CA ASP A 930 -64.03 -0.58 -1.28
C ASP A 930 -62.94 0.18 -2.06
N LEU A 931 -62.29 1.16 -1.42
CA LEU A 931 -61.27 2.02 -2.03
C LEU A 931 -60.10 1.25 -2.68
N PRO A 932 -59.56 0.18 -2.07
CA PRO A 932 -58.48 -0.61 -2.68
C PRO A 932 -58.93 -1.30 -3.98
N GLN A 933 -60.19 -1.77 -4.03
CA GLN A 933 -60.77 -2.41 -5.21
C GLN A 933 -61.02 -1.40 -6.35
N ILE A 934 -61.41 -0.17 -5.99
CA ILE A 934 -61.57 0.94 -6.94
C ILE A 934 -60.22 1.35 -7.55
N VAL A 935 -59.18 1.50 -6.72
CA VAL A 935 -57.82 1.82 -7.18
C VAL A 935 -57.22 0.70 -8.02
N GLN A 936 -57.48 -0.56 -7.67
CA GLN A 936 -57.07 -1.71 -8.47
C GLN A 936 -57.78 -1.75 -9.83
N SER A 937 -59.07 -1.40 -9.88
CA SER A 937 -59.83 -1.31 -11.13
C SER A 937 -59.29 -0.21 -12.06
N LEU A 938 -58.88 0.93 -11.49
CA LEU A 938 -58.21 2.02 -12.23
C LEU A 938 -56.86 1.59 -12.82
N LYS A 939 -56.04 0.85 -12.07
CA LYS A 939 -54.78 0.29 -12.58
C LYS A 939 -55.01 -0.72 -13.71
N MET A 940 -56.03 -1.58 -13.60
CA MET A 940 -56.40 -2.54 -14.64
C MET A 940 -56.87 -1.89 -15.94
N LEU A 941 -57.30 -0.62 -15.91
CA LEU A 941 -57.64 0.18 -17.08
C LEU A 941 -56.41 0.81 -17.77
N GLY A 942 -55.18 0.49 -17.32
CA GLY A 942 -53.94 0.95 -17.93
C GLY A 942 -53.48 2.33 -17.46
N VAL A 943 -54.07 2.85 -16.39
CA VAL A 943 -53.79 4.19 -15.87
C VAL A 943 -52.62 4.16 -14.89
N ASP A 944 -51.40 4.36 -15.41
CA ASP A 944 -50.16 4.48 -14.64
C ASP A 944 -49.39 5.74 -15.12
N PRO A 945 -48.86 6.60 -14.22
CA PRO A 945 -48.11 7.80 -14.59
C PRO A 945 -46.93 7.51 -15.55
N LYS A 946 -46.35 6.31 -15.52
CA LYS A 946 -45.23 5.92 -16.41
C LYS A 946 -45.68 5.49 -17.81
N ARG A 947 -46.94 5.12 -18.01
CA ARG A 947 -47.44 4.65 -19.33
C ARG A 947 -48.12 5.74 -20.15
N LEU A 948 -48.56 6.84 -19.52
CA LEU A 948 -49.33 7.89 -20.18
C LEU A 948 -48.48 9.10 -20.64
N ASN A 949 -47.26 9.29 -20.11
CA ASN A 949 -46.41 10.47 -20.39
C ASN A 949 -45.15 10.18 -21.23
N THR A 950 -44.92 8.94 -21.67
CA THR A 950 -43.73 8.58 -22.47
C THR A 950 -44.11 7.78 -23.72
N PRO A 951 -43.76 8.23 -24.95
CA PRO A 951 -44.08 7.53 -26.20
C PRO A 951 -43.40 6.15 -26.37
N ALA A 952 -42.42 5.82 -25.52
CA ALA A 952 -41.47 4.74 -25.76
C ALA A 952 -41.87 3.35 -25.21
N VAL A 953 -43.03 3.20 -24.55
CA VAL A 953 -43.49 1.91 -23.99
C VAL A 953 -44.76 1.41 -24.69
N ILE A 954 -44.80 1.52 -26.02
CA ILE A 954 -45.77 0.80 -26.86
C ILE A 954 -44.97 -0.03 -27.88
N HIS A 955 -44.73 -1.31 -27.57
CA HIS A 955 -44.23 -2.23 -28.57
C HIS A 955 -45.39 -2.75 -29.44
N SER A 956 -45.35 -2.33 -30.72
CA SER A 956 -46.10 -2.83 -31.90
C SER A 956 -47.62 -2.58 -31.97
N PRO A 957 -48.19 -2.37 -33.19
CA PRO A 957 -49.54 -1.89 -33.38
C PRO A 957 -50.53 -3.05 -33.31
N THR A 958 -51.14 -3.27 -32.15
CA THR A 958 -52.22 -4.26 -32.02
C THR A 958 -53.52 -3.59 -31.59
N PHE A 959 -54.43 -3.54 -32.56
CA PHE A 959 -55.88 -3.39 -32.42
C PHE A 959 -56.41 -4.19 -31.23
N GLN A 960 -56.62 -3.55 -30.08
CA GLN A 960 -57.48 -4.09 -29.01
C GLN A 960 -58.03 -3.03 -28.02
N MET A 961 -57.97 -1.73 -28.35
CA MET A 961 -58.57 -0.68 -27.52
C MET A 961 -60.05 -0.39 -27.81
N ASP A 962 -60.65 -0.90 -28.89
CA ASP A 962 -62.03 -0.54 -29.25
C ASP A 962 -63.10 -1.25 -28.39
N SER A 963 -62.84 -2.44 -27.86
CA SER A 963 -63.84 -3.12 -27.00
C SER A 963 -63.95 -2.49 -25.60
N SER A 964 -62.87 -1.89 -25.12
CA SER A 964 -62.82 -1.19 -23.82
C SER A 964 -63.49 0.19 -23.89
N LYS A 965 -63.45 0.86 -25.05
CA LYS A 965 -64.13 2.14 -25.28
C LYS A 965 -65.65 2.04 -25.20
N GLN A 966 -66.24 0.94 -25.68
CA GLN A 966 -67.69 0.70 -25.56
C GLN A 966 -68.13 0.36 -24.13
N LYS A 967 -67.29 -0.33 -23.35
CA LYS A 967 -67.58 -0.64 -21.94
C LYS A 967 -67.46 0.58 -21.01
N MET A 968 -66.62 1.56 -21.33
CA MET A 968 -66.45 2.78 -20.51
C MET A 968 -67.60 3.78 -20.65
N ARG A 969 -68.31 3.83 -21.78
CA ARG A 969 -69.45 4.74 -21.99
C ARG A 969 -70.68 4.44 -21.11
N GLY A 970 -70.76 3.27 -20.49
CA GLY A 970 -71.88 2.86 -19.64
C GLY A 970 -71.56 2.79 -18.15
N LYS A 971 -70.34 3.16 -17.72
CA LYS A 971 -69.90 3.08 -16.31
C LYS A 971 -69.25 4.36 -15.76
N LEU A 972 -68.79 5.27 -16.63
CA LEU A 972 -68.64 6.69 -16.30
C LEU A 972 -70.02 7.34 -16.28
#